data_AF-A0A3S2PVL0-F1
#
_entry.id   AF-A0A3S2PVL0-F1
#
_cell.length_a   1.000
_cell.length_b   1.000
_cell.length_c   1.000
_cell.angle_alpha   90.00
_cell.angle_beta   90.00
_cell.angle_gamma   90.00
#
_symmetry.space_group_name_H-M   'P 1'
#
loop_
_entity.id
_entity.type
_entity.pdbx_description
1 polymer ?
#
loop_
_entity_poly.entity_id
_entity_poly.type
_entity_poly.pdbx_seq_one_letter_code
_entity_poly.pdbx_strand_id
1 'polypeptide(L)'
;MTLQGGFERLWNGCHRDVCFWVLLLACYLSDALAVKPKMPGHTYLNSIRIDGDISLGGLFPVHARGNDGKACGELKKEKGIHRLEAMLFALDRINNDNELLPNITLGARILDTCSRDTHALEQSLTFVQALIEKDSTDVKCLSGGPPIITKPERVVGVIGASASSVSIMVANILRLFKIPQVSYASTAPELSDNTRYDFFSRVVPPDTYQAQAMVDIVKAMGWNYVSTVASEGNYGESGVDAFIQKSREDGDLCISQSVKIPREPRAGEFDKIIRRLSENPNARAVIIFANEDDIRRLLQAAKKANQTGHFIWVGSDSWGSKISPILNQEEMAEGAVTILPKRQSIKGFDRYFISRTLENNRRNIWFAEFWENNFQCKLSRHAVKKGSGIKKCTNHERIGKDSSYEQEGKVQFVIDAVYSMAHALHNMHRDLCPGKVGLCSQMDTINGTLLLKYIRNVNFTGIAGTSVVFNVNGDAPGRYEIYQYQITNATTEYKIIGHWTDQLYLNVNQMQWPGGEQKVPSSICSQPCLPGQRKKILEWSSPWAVFPVLIAVLGIMATLFVVATFVRYNDTPIVKASGRELSYVLLTGIFLCYATTFLMISTPDVFVCSLRRIFLGLGMSISYAALLTKTNRIYRIFEQGKMSVSAPRFISPASQLVITFSLISVQLLGVCVWFGVDPSQAIIDYEDQRTANPTMARGVLKCDISDLSLICLLGYSMLLMVTCTVYAIKTRGVPETFNEAKPIGFTMYTTCIVWLAFIPIFFGTSQSREKMYIQTTTLTISVSLSASVSLGMLYIPKVYVVLFHPEQNVSKRKRSLKAVVTAATMSNKFNPKGGLRPNGEAKSELCESLETQALASKQTYISYSNHAI
;
A
#
# COMPACT_ATOMS: atom_id res chain seq x y z
N MET A 1 -60.43 36.19 36.57
CA MET A 1 -59.28 36.50 35.72
C MET A 1 -58.07 35.79 36.32
N THR A 2 -57.61 34.63 35.84
CA THR A 2 -56.86 34.37 34.58
C THR A 2 -55.54 35.15 34.46
N LEU A 3 -54.35 34.54 34.50
CA LEU A 3 -53.99 33.17 34.93
C LEU A 3 -52.47 33.12 35.23
N GLN A 4 -52.05 32.40 36.27
CA GLN A 4 -50.65 32.27 36.71
C GLN A 4 -49.82 31.26 35.90
N GLY A 5 -48.49 31.33 36.05
CA GLY A 5 -47.64 30.12 36.06
C GLY A 5 -46.31 30.26 35.31
N GLY A 6 -45.20 30.44 36.05
CA GLY A 6 -43.89 30.63 35.42
C GLY A 6 -42.64 30.41 36.29
N PHE A 7 -42.74 29.78 37.47
CA PHE A 7 -41.54 29.52 38.30
C PHE A 7 -41.60 28.23 39.16
N GLU A 8 -42.21 27.15 38.63
CA GLU A 8 -42.15 25.79 39.21
C GLU A 8 -42.05 24.71 38.11
N ARG A 9 -40.95 24.67 37.36
CA ARG A 9 -40.67 23.59 36.38
C ARG A 9 -39.19 23.23 36.29
N LEU A 10 -38.65 22.65 37.37
CA LEU A 10 -37.31 22.01 37.32
C LEU A 10 -37.16 20.77 38.21
N TRP A 11 -38.25 20.21 38.73
CA TRP A 11 -38.20 18.95 39.52
C TRP A 11 -39.20 17.86 39.11
N ASN A 12 -40.30 18.18 38.40
CA ASN A 12 -41.32 17.20 37.96
C ASN A 12 -41.31 16.94 36.44
N GLY A 13 -40.13 16.69 35.87
CA GLY A 13 -39.96 16.29 34.47
C GLY A 13 -39.61 14.82 34.24
N CYS A 14 -39.13 14.10 35.26
CA CYS A 14 -38.47 12.80 35.09
C CYS A 14 -39.41 11.58 34.97
N HIS A 15 -40.73 11.78 34.82
CA HIS A 15 -41.72 10.71 34.94
C HIS A 15 -42.64 10.51 33.71
N ARG A 16 -42.44 11.27 32.62
CA ARG A 16 -43.30 11.19 31.43
C ARG A 16 -42.61 10.72 30.14
N ASP A 17 -41.30 10.93 30.01
CA ASP A 17 -40.54 10.44 28.84
C ASP A 17 -40.19 8.94 28.93
N VAL A 18 -40.17 8.37 30.15
CA VAL A 18 -39.95 6.93 30.36
C VAL A 18 -41.10 6.09 29.76
N CYS A 19 -42.35 6.53 29.89
CA CYS A 19 -43.50 5.79 29.33
C CYS A 19 -43.53 5.79 27.79
N PHE A 20 -43.02 6.83 27.13
CA PHE A 20 -43.00 6.89 25.67
C PHE A 20 -41.96 5.93 25.07
N TRP A 21 -40.81 5.79 25.73
CA TRP A 21 -39.79 4.81 25.35
C TRP A 21 -40.19 3.35 25.66
N VAL A 22 -40.92 3.10 26.75
CA VAL A 22 -41.44 1.76 27.07
C VAL A 22 -42.50 1.28 26.07
N LEU A 23 -43.37 2.17 25.58
CA LEU A 23 -44.35 1.83 24.53
C LEU A 23 -43.70 1.54 23.17
N LEU A 24 -42.62 2.26 22.81
CA LEU A 24 -41.86 1.98 21.59
C LEU A 24 -41.07 0.65 21.67
N LEU A 25 -40.57 0.26 22.84
CA LEU A 25 -39.99 -1.08 23.04
C LEU A 25 -41.05 -2.20 23.00
N ALA A 26 -42.25 -1.98 23.53
CA ALA A 26 -43.34 -2.98 23.51
C ALA A 26 -43.83 -3.30 22.08
N CYS A 27 -43.87 -2.30 21.19
CA CYS A 27 -44.13 -2.55 19.76
C CYS A 27 -42.98 -3.32 19.10
N TYR A 28 -41.71 -3.00 19.40
CA TYR A 28 -40.56 -3.72 18.85
C TYR A 28 -40.43 -5.18 19.31
N LEU A 29 -40.95 -5.51 20.51
CA LEU A 29 -41.00 -6.89 21.01
C LEU A 29 -42.21 -7.69 20.53
N SER A 30 -43.24 -7.05 19.95
CA SER A 30 -44.43 -7.75 19.42
C SER A 30 -44.18 -8.40 18.05
N ASP A 31 -43.29 -7.85 17.22
CA ASP A 31 -42.85 -8.49 15.96
C ASP A 31 -41.84 -9.64 16.19
N ALA A 32 -41.30 -9.78 17.40
CA ALA A 32 -40.28 -10.79 17.73
C ALA A 32 -40.84 -12.20 18.02
N LEU A 33 -42.18 -12.35 18.13
CA LEU A 33 -42.84 -13.65 18.42
C LEU A 33 -43.76 -14.16 17.31
N ALA A 34 -43.79 -13.48 16.16
CA ALA A 34 -44.54 -13.90 14.97
C ALA A 34 -43.66 -14.54 13.87
N VAL A 35 -42.57 -15.23 14.26
CA VAL A 35 -41.86 -16.15 13.34
C VAL A 35 -42.78 -17.35 13.09
N LYS A 36 -43.73 -17.19 12.15
CA LYS A 36 -44.33 -18.33 11.47
C LYS A 36 -43.19 -19.21 10.97
N PRO A 37 -43.22 -20.53 11.20
CA PRO A 37 -42.24 -21.41 10.58
C PRO A 37 -42.33 -21.18 9.09
N LYS A 38 -41.25 -20.67 8.49
CA LYS A 38 -41.12 -20.62 7.04
C LYS A 38 -41.34 -22.05 6.58
N MET A 39 -42.41 -22.30 5.82
CA MET A 39 -42.56 -23.56 5.10
C MET A 39 -41.22 -23.82 4.39
N PRO A 40 -40.73 -25.07 4.32
CA PRO A 40 -39.50 -25.37 3.62
C PRO A 40 -39.65 -24.89 2.17
N GLY A 41 -39.07 -23.73 1.88
CA GLY A 41 -39.06 -23.17 0.54
C GLY A 41 -38.37 -24.19 -0.34
N HIS A 42 -39.01 -24.52 -1.48
CA HIS A 42 -38.64 -25.62 -2.37
C HIS A 42 -37.16 -25.98 -2.27
N THR A 43 -36.88 -27.18 -1.77
CA THR A 43 -35.54 -27.77 -1.74
C THR A 43 -35.06 -27.89 -3.18
N TYR A 44 -34.39 -26.85 -3.66
CA TYR A 44 -33.62 -26.92 -4.88
C TYR A 44 -32.61 -28.06 -4.67
N LEU A 45 -32.58 -29.00 -5.63
CA LEU A 45 -31.50 -29.97 -5.71
C LEU A 45 -30.24 -29.16 -6.03
N ASN A 46 -29.41 -28.89 -5.02
CA ASN A 46 -28.31 -27.92 -5.12
C ASN A 46 -27.02 -28.49 -5.77
N SER A 47 -27.05 -29.73 -6.26
CA SER A 47 -25.88 -30.42 -6.79
C SER A 47 -26.23 -31.44 -7.85
N ILE A 48 -25.41 -31.53 -8.91
CA ILE A 48 -25.39 -32.70 -9.79
C ILE A 48 -24.51 -33.78 -9.14
N ARG A 49 -24.94 -35.03 -9.24
CA ARG A 49 -24.15 -36.22 -8.89
C ARG A 49 -24.09 -37.15 -10.09
N ILE A 50 -22.89 -37.64 -10.39
CA ILE A 50 -22.58 -38.68 -11.37
C ILE A 50 -21.87 -39.78 -10.60
N ASP A 51 -22.45 -40.98 -10.54
CA ASP A 51 -21.84 -42.11 -9.84
C ASP A 51 -20.60 -42.64 -10.58
N GLY A 52 -19.63 -43.15 -9.82
CA GLY A 52 -18.42 -43.78 -10.30
C GLY A 52 -17.53 -44.23 -9.13
N ASP A 53 -16.49 -45.01 -9.42
CA ASP A 53 -15.58 -45.59 -8.43
C ASP A 53 -14.75 -44.51 -7.69
N ILE A 54 -14.40 -43.43 -8.39
CA ILE A 54 -13.66 -42.29 -7.85
C ILE A 54 -14.45 -40.99 -8.14
N SER A 55 -14.87 -40.24 -7.12
CA SER A 55 -15.64 -39.01 -7.31
C SER A 55 -14.79 -37.73 -7.26
N LEU A 56 -14.99 -36.86 -8.26
CA LEU A 56 -14.37 -35.54 -8.35
C LEU A 56 -15.36 -34.41 -8.01
N GLY A 57 -14.93 -33.44 -7.21
CA GLY A 57 -15.72 -32.23 -6.94
C GLY A 57 -15.65 -31.27 -8.13
N GLY A 58 -16.75 -30.61 -8.47
CA GLY A 58 -16.80 -29.58 -9.50
C GLY A 58 -17.38 -28.26 -8.97
N LEU A 59 -16.69 -27.14 -9.21
CA LEU A 59 -17.14 -25.80 -8.80
C LEU A 59 -17.27 -24.86 -10.01
N PHE A 60 -18.50 -24.58 -10.43
CA PHE A 60 -18.80 -23.73 -11.59
C PHE A 60 -19.65 -22.52 -11.20
N PRO A 61 -19.53 -21.38 -11.89
CA PRO A 61 -20.41 -20.24 -11.71
C PRO A 61 -21.63 -20.39 -12.63
N VAL A 62 -22.53 -21.31 -12.28
CA VAL A 62 -23.75 -21.55 -13.07
C VAL A 62 -24.64 -20.32 -13.04
N HIS A 63 -24.74 -19.65 -11.89
CA HIS A 63 -25.43 -18.37 -11.75
C HIS A 63 -24.48 -17.18 -11.49
N ALA A 64 -24.98 -15.99 -11.81
CA ALA A 64 -24.43 -14.72 -11.35
C ALA A 64 -24.62 -14.54 -9.83
N ARG A 65 -23.98 -13.51 -9.27
CA ARG A 65 -24.20 -13.09 -7.88
C ARG A 65 -25.63 -12.56 -7.75
N GLY A 66 -26.35 -12.98 -6.71
CA GLY A 66 -27.70 -12.49 -6.45
C GLY A 66 -27.72 -11.05 -5.89
N ASN A 67 -28.71 -10.27 -6.31
CA ASN A 67 -29.05 -8.97 -5.71
C ASN A 67 -30.06 -9.14 -4.56
N ASP A 68 -30.24 -8.10 -3.74
CA ASP A 68 -31.31 -7.97 -2.75
C ASP A 68 -31.42 -9.16 -1.78
N GLY A 69 -30.28 -9.63 -1.29
CA GLY A 69 -30.18 -10.72 -0.32
C GLY A 69 -30.34 -12.14 -0.89
N LYS A 70 -30.62 -12.30 -2.19
CA LYS A 70 -30.64 -13.62 -2.84
C LYS A 70 -29.23 -14.22 -2.91
N ALA A 71 -29.11 -15.54 -2.81
CA ALA A 71 -27.83 -16.22 -2.94
C ALA A 71 -27.26 -16.12 -4.37
N CYS A 72 -28.13 -16.33 -5.36
CA CYS A 72 -27.81 -16.50 -6.76
C CYS A 72 -28.67 -15.57 -7.62
N GLY A 73 -28.11 -15.13 -8.74
CA GLY A 73 -28.74 -14.28 -9.76
C GLY A 73 -29.10 -15.07 -11.02
N GLU A 74 -29.01 -14.42 -12.17
CA GLU A 74 -29.36 -15.04 -13.47
C GLU A 74 -28.34 -16.10 -13.92
N LEU A 75 -28.82 -17.09 -14.68
CA LEU A 75 -28.01 -18.18 -15.24
C LEU A 75 -27.00 -17.70 -16.29
N LYS A 76 -25.75 -18.14 -16.16
CA LYS A 76 -24.63 -17.85 -17.06
C LYS A 76 -24.48 -18.94 -18.12
N LYS A 77 -25.06 -18.71 -19.30
CA LYS A 77 -25.04 -19.63 -20.47
C LYS A 77 -23.62 -20.15 -20.77
N GLU A 78 -22.72 -19.25 -21.16
CA GLU A 78 -21.35 -19.60 -21.54
C GLU A 78 -20.50 -19.98 -20.32
N LYS A 79 -20.26 -19.01 -19.42
CA LYS A 79 -19.29 -19.13 -18.32
C LYS A 79 -19.67 -20.14 -17.24
N GLY A 80 -20.95 -20.52 -17.18
CA GLY A 80 -21.50 -21.54 -16.28
C GLY A 80 -21.73 -22.85 -17.03
N ILE A 81 -22.75 -22.91 -17.90
CA ILE A 81 -23.23 -24.16 -18.49
C ILE A 81 -22.23 -24.77 -19.48
N HIS A 82 -21.57 -23.99 -20.37
CA HIS A 82 -20.57 -24.59 -21.27
C HIS A 82 -19.42 -25.23 -20.49
N ARG A 83 -18.99 -24.60 -19.39
CA ARG A 83 -17.89 -25.11 -18.54
C ARG A 83 -18.29 -26.33 -17.72
N LEU A 84 -19.49 -26.33 -17.16
CA LEU A 84 -20.04 -27.50 -16.46
C LEU A 84 -20.17 -28.70 -17.41
N GLU A 85 -20.76 -28.48 -18.59
CA GLU A 85 -20.89 -29.50 -19.62
C GLU A 85 -19.52 -29.96 -20.16
N ALA A 86 -18.48 -29.12 -20.13
CA ALA A 86 -17.12 -29.51 -20.49
C ALA A 86 -16.51 -30.52 -19.51
N MET A 87 -16.81 -30.41 -18.21
CA MET A 87 -16.43 -31.44 -17.22
C MET A 87 -17.19 -32.74 -17.48
N LEU A 88 -18.50 -32.69 -17.74
CA LEU A 88 -19.30 -33.87 -18.04
C LEU A 88 -18.84 -34.56 -19.34
N PHE A 89 -18.49 -33.78 -20.37
CA PHE A 89 -17.88 -34.27 -21.61
C PHE A 89 -16.51 -34.92 -21.38
N ALA A 90 -15.66 -34.34 -20.52
CA ALA A 90 -14.37 -34.92 -20.19
C ALA A 90 -14.53 -36.28 -19.47
N LEU A 91 -15.43 -36.35 -18.48
CA LEU A 91 -15.76 -37.60 -17.77
C LEU A 91 -16.29 -38.67 -18.73
N ASP A 92 -17.23 -38.32 -19.62
CA ASP A 92 -17.72 -39.25 -20.66
C ASP A 92 -16.59 -39.76 -21.55
N ARG A 93 -15.64 -38.89 -21.91
CA ARG A 93 -14.51 -39.27 -22.78
C ARG A 93 -13.51 -40.17 -22.07
N ILE A 94 -13.20 -39.92 -20.81
CA ILE A 94 -12.28 -40.71 -19.99
C ILE A 94 -12.90 -42.07 -19.62
N ASN A 95 -14.17 -42.11 -19.22
CA ASN A 95 -14.85 -43.37 -18.86
C ASN A 95 -15.13 -44.29 -20.07
N ASN A 96 -14.92 -43.80 -21.30
CA ASN A 96 -14.95 -44.59 -22.54
C ASN A 96 -13.53 -44.76 -23.15
N ASP A 97 -12.48 -44.41 -22.42
CA ASP A 97 -11.08 -44.61 -22.82
C ASP A 97 -10.59 -45.96 -22.26
N ASN A 98 -9.98 -46.78 -23.11
CA ASN A 98 -9.45 -48.09 -22.71
C ASN A 98 -7.99 -48.02 -22.25
N GLU A 99 -7.28 -46.91 -22.50
CA GLU A 99 -5.90 -46.71 -22.09
C GLU A 99 -5.82 -45.95 -20.76
N LEU A 100 -6.68 -44.93 -20.59
CA LEU A 100 -6.72 -44.08 -19.40
C LEU A 100 -7.74 -44.59 -18.37
N LEU A 101 -7.24 -45.10 -17.23
CA LEU A 101 -8.04 -45.66 -16.12
C LEU A 101 -8.91 -46.88 -16.52
N PRO A 102 -8.33 -47.94 -17.12
CA PRO A 102 -9.09 -49.11 -17.56
C PRO A 102 -9.85 -49.79 -16.41
N ASN A 103 -11.16 -49.96 -16.61
CA ASN A 103 -12.09 -50.54 -15.64
C ASN A 103 -12.18 -49.77 -14.29
N ILE A 104 -11.94 -48.46 -14.31
CA ILE A 104 -12.16 -47.54 -13.19
C ILE A 104 -12.97 -46.34 -13.70
N THR A 105 -14.15 -46.11 -13.14
CA THR A 105 -15.04 -45.02 -13.54
C THR A 105 -14.82 -43.76 -12.69
N LEU A 106 -14.70 -42.62 -13.36
CA LEU A 106 -14.71 -41.31 -12.71
C LEU A 106 -16.15 -40.80 -12.58
N GLY A 107 -16.60 -40.68 -11.33
CA GLY A 107 -17.82 -39.97 -10.94
C GLY A 107 -17.54 -38.49 -10.64
N ALA A 108 -18.60 -37.73 -10.35
CA ALA A 108 -18.47 -36.33 -9.97
C ALA A 108 -19.63 -35.79 -9.14
N ARG A 109 -19.31 -34.86 -8.25
CA ARG A 109 -20.28 -34.04 -7.51
C ARG A 109 -20.07 -32.57 -7.86
N ILE A 110 -20.99 -31.99 -8.62
CA ILE A 110 -20.87 -30.63 -9.15
C ILE A 110 -21.81 -29.67 -8.40
N LEU A 111 -21.25 -28.56 -7.93
CA LEU A 111 -21.93 -27.53 -7.15
C LEU A 111 -21.88 -26.18 -7.89
N ASP A 112 -22.91 -25.36 -7.69
CA ASP A 112 -22.87 -23.97 -8.12
C ASP A 112 -22.18 -23.08 -7.07
N THR A 113 -21.36 -22.16 -7.56
CA THR A 113 -20.68 -21.13 -6.76
C THR A 113 -21.47 -19.82 -6.70
N CYS A 114 -22.48 -19.65 -7.57
CA CYS A 114 -23.24 -18.41 -7.78
C CYS A 114 -22.37 -17.16 -7.92
N SER A 115 -21.13 -17.32 -8.41
CA SER A 115 -20.11 -16.26 -8.46
C SER A 115 -19.87 -15.54 -7.11
N ARG A 116 -20.14 -16.19 -5.97
CA ARG A 116 -20.06 -15.60 -4.63
C ARG A 116 -19.24 -16.50 -3.69
N ASP A 117 -18.17 -15.93 -3.16
CA ASP A 117 -17.19 -16.59 -2.27
C ASP A 117 -17.83 -17.24 -1.04
N THR A 118 -18.66 -16.52 -0.29
CA THR A 118 -19.34 -17.04 0.91
C THR A 118 -20.28 -18.22 0.62
N HIS A 119 -20.97 -18.20 -0.53
CA HIS A 119 -21.87 -19.29 -0.91
C HIS A 119 -21.09 -20.50 -1.42
N ALA A 120 -20.07 -20.28 -2.25
CA ALA A 120 -19.19 -21.35 -2.71
C ALA A 120 -18.45 -22.04 -1.56
N LEU A 121 -18.08 -21.31 -0.50
CA LEU A 121 -17.50 -21.84 0.73
C LEU A 121 -18.48 -22.77 1.46
N GLU A 122 -19.71 -22.30 1.68
CA GLU A 122 -20.81 -23.07 2.28
C GLU A 122 -21.10 -24.36 1.48
N GLN A 123 -21.19 -24.26 0.15
CA GLN A 123 -21.39 -25.44 -0.70
C GLN A 123 -20.18 -26.39 -0.64
N SER A 124 -18.94 -25.87 -0.61
CA SER A 124 -17.71 -26.69 -0.56
C SER A 124 -17.57 -27.49 0.74
N LEU A 125 -18.21 -27.10 1.84
CA LEU A 125 -18.31 -27.94 3.03
C LEU A 125 -18.94 -29.32 2.73
N THR A 126 -19.80 -29.42 1.71
CA THR A 126 -20.41 -30.71 1.32
C THR A 126 -19.43 -31.71 0.71
N PHE A 127 -18.26 -31.28 0.22
CA PHE A 127 -17.20 -32.18 -0.23
C PHE A 127 -16.47 -32.86 0.94
N VAL A 128 -16.36 -32.17 2.08
CA VAL A 128 -15.66 -32.65 3.28
C VAL A 128 -16.58 -33.33 4.30
N GLN A 129 -17.91 -33.23 4.13
CA GLN A 129 -18.91 -33.98 4.91
C GLN A 129 -18.63 -35.49 5.00
N ALA A 130 -17.96 -36.08 4.00
CA ALA A 130 -17.58 -37.49 4.01
C ALA A 130 -16.35 -37.84 4.86
N LEU A 131 -15.57 -36.83 5.25
CA LEU A 131 -14.36 -36.95 6.07
C LEU A 131 -14.59 -36.52 7.51
N ILE A 132 -15.73 -35.88 7.80
CA ILE A 132 -16.18 -35.56 9.14
C ILE A 132 -16.96 -36.77 9.64
N GLU A 133 -16.34 -37.57 10.52
CA GLU A 133 -17.01 -38.71 11.14
C GLU A 133 -18.29 -38.25 11.84
N LYS A 134 -19.41 -38.84 11.42
CA LYS A 134 -20.69 -38.65 12.08
C LYS A 134 -20.87 -39.82 13.04
N ASP A 135 -20.77 -39.53 14.34
CA ASP A 135 -20.93 -40.55 15.38
C ASP A 135 -22.31 -41.21 15.22
N SER A 136 -22.29 -42.47 14.80
CA SER A 136 -23.47 -43.22 14.39
C SER A 136 -24.14 -43.95 15.55
N THR A 137 -23.52 -43.91 16.73
CA THR A 137 -23.96 -44.60 17.95
C THR A 137 -25.31 -44.13 18.47
N ASP A 138 -25.67 -42.87 18.25
CA ASP A 138 -26.94 -42.26 18.68
C ASP A 138 -28.12 -42.44 17.70
N VAL A 139 -27.88 -42.90 16.47
CA VAL A 139 -28.95 -42.96 15.44
C VAL A 139 -29.75 -44.25 15.55
N LYS A 140 -30.85 -44.22 16.31
CA LYS A 140 -31.78 -45.36 16.44
C LYS A 140 -33.05 -45.13 15.61
N CYS A 141 -33.41 -46.10 14.77
CA CYS A 141 -34.71 -46.06 14.07
C CYS A 141 -35.86 -46.32 15.04
N LEU A 142 -36.97 -45.59 14.88
CA LEU A 142 -38.21 -45.77 15.65
C LEU A 142 -38.76 -47.22 15.61
N SER A 143 -38.43 -47.98 14.55
CA SER A 143 -38.82 -49.38 14.36
C SER A 143 -37.81 -50.40 14.91
N GLY A 144 -36.78 -49.98 15.64
CA GLY A 144 -35.77 -50.88 16.25
C GLY A 144 -34.77 -51.51 15.28
N GLY A 145 -34.92 -51.33 13.97
CA GLY A 145 -33.96 -51.78 12.96
C GLY A 145 -32.67 -50.94 12.93
N PRO A 146 -31.59 -51.44 12.32
CA PRO A 146 -30.36 -50.68 12.13
C PRO A 146 -30.58 -49.47 11.22
N PRO A 147 -29.96 -48.31 11.50
CA PRO A 147 -30.09 -47.13 10.66
C PRO A 147 -29.44 -47.36 9.29
N ILE A 148 -30.16 -47.02 8.21
CA ILE A 148 -29.58 -46.97 6.86
C ILE A 148 -28.74 -45.70 6.75
N ILE A 149 -27.49 -45.78 7.20
CA ILE A 149 -26.50 -44.70 7.04
C ILE A 149 -25.87 -44.87 5.66
N THR A 150 -26.37 -44.13 4.68
CA THR A 150 -25.69 -43.97 3.40
C THR A 150 -24.31 -43.37 3.64
N LYS A 151 -23.25 -44.09 3.25
CA LYS A 151 -21.89 -43.54 3.33
C LYS A 151 -21.83 -42.27 2.47
N PRO A 152 -21.49 -41.11 3.04
CA PRO A 152 -21.34 -39.88 2.26
C PRO A 152 -20.24 -40.05 1.21
N GLU A 153 -20.49 -39.51 0.02
CA GLU A 153 -19.60 -39.64 -1.14
C GLU A 153 -18.29 -38.86 -0.92
N ARG A 154 -17.16 -39.57 -0.97
CA ARG A 154 -15.83 -38.99 -0.73
C ARG A 154 -15.26 -38.41 -2.02
N VAL A 155 -15.12 -37.09 -2.06
CA VAL A 155 -14.42 -36.38 -3.13
C VAL A 155 -12.91 -36.49 -2.92
N VAL A 156 -12.18 -36.93 -3.96
CA VAL A 156 -10.71 -37.11 -3.88
C VAL A 156 -9.91 -35.90 -4.36
N GLY A 157 -10.54 -35.02 -5.15
CA GLY A 157 -9.95 -33.81 -5.70
C GLY A 157 -11.03 -32.90 -6.30
N VAL A 158 -10.76 -31.59 -6.39
CA VAL A 158 -11.75 -30.58 -6.82
C VAL A 158 -11.29 -29.85 -8.08
N ILE A 159 -12.16 -29.78 -9.08
CA ILE A 159 -11.97 -29.01 -10.32
C ILE A 159 -12.66 -27.64 -10.17
N GLY A 160 -11.89 -26.56 -10.33
CA GLY A 160 -12.33 -25.18 -10.14
C GLY A 160 -11.63 -24.49 -8.94
N ALA A 161 -12.18 -23.41 -8.38
CA ALA A 161 -13.32 -22.65 -8.89
C ALA A 161 -12.91 -21.72 -10.04
N SER A 162 -13.88 -21.02 -10.65
CA SER A 162 -13.59 -20.11 -11.78
C SER A 162 -13.01 -18.76 -11.36
N ALA A 163 -13.36 -18.24 -10.19
CA ALA A 163 -12.98 -16.89 -9.77
C ALA A 163 -11.91 -16.96 -8.67
N SER A 164 -10.88 -16.14 -8.75
CA SER A 164 -9.73 -16.19 -7.85
C SER A 164 -10.12 -16.04 -6.37
N SER A 165 -11.02 -15.13 -6.03
CA SER A 165 -11.54 -14.96 -4.66
C SER A 165 -12.26 -16.21 -4.12
N VAL A 166 -13.03 -16.88 -4.98
CA VAL A 166 -13.69 -18.15 -4.64
C VAL A 166 -12.66 -19.26 -4.43
N SER A 167 -11.68 -19.39 -5.33
CA SER A 167 -10.62 -20.40 -5.21
C SER A 167 -9.77 -20.19 -3.95
N ILE A 168 -9.45 -18.95 -3.58
CA ILE A 168 -8.75 -18.61 -2.33
C ILE A 168 -9.54 -19.09 -1.10
N MET A 169 -10.86 -18.83 -1.06
CA MET A 169 -11.71 -19.26 0.06
C MET A 169 -11.86 -20.77 0.13
N VAL A 170 -12.06 -21.45 -1.00
CA VAL A 170 -12.20 -22.91 -1.06
C VAL A 170 -10.90 -23.64 -0.73
N ALA A 171 -9.76 -23.18 -1.27
CA ALA A 171 -8.46 -23.78 -1.02
C ALA A 171 -8.11 -23.80 0.48
N ASN A 172 -8.47 -22.75 1.22
CA ASN A 172 -8.27 -22.67 2.67
C ASN A 172 -9.01 -23.76 3.46
N ILE A 173 -10.15 -24.28 2.97
CA ILE A 173 -10.82 -25.44 3.57
C ILE A 173 -10.20 -26.73 3.06
N LEU A 174 -10.03 -26.88 1.73
CA LEU A 174 -9.59 -28.14 1.13
C LEU A 174 -8.20 -28.58 1.62
N ARG A 175 -7.27 -27.65 1.90
CA ARG A 175 -5.97 -27.96 2.50
C ARG A 175 -6.05 -28.65 3.85
N LEU A 176 -7.05 -28.33 4.69
CA LEU A 176 -7.22 -28.93 6.02
C LEU A 176 -7.56 -30.42 5.92
N PHE A 177 -8.31 -30.79 4.89
CA PHE A 177 -8.70 -32.16 4.57
C PHE A 177 -7.76 -32.82 3.54
N LYS A 178 -6.66 -32.15 3.17
CA LYS A 178 -5.65 -32.59 2.20
C LYS A 178 -6.22 -32.93 0.81
N ILE A 179 -7.29 -32.25 0.40
CA ILE A 179 -7.92 -32.45 -0.92
C ILE A 179 -7.24 -31.52 -1.94
N PRO A 180 -6.58 -32.05 -3.00
CA PRO A 180 -5.99 -31.22 -4.04
C PRO A 180 -7.05 -30.53 -4.90
N GLN A 181 -6.77 -29.30 -5.31
CA GLN A 181 -7.63 -28.46 -6.13
C GLN A 181 -6.92 -28.07 -7.43
N VAL A 182 -7.56 -28.31 -8.59
CA VAL A 182 -7.05 -27.90 -9.91
C VAL A 182 -8.01 -26.88 -10.53
N SER A 183 -7.60 -25.60 -10.57
CA SER A 183 -8.42 -24.53 -11.18
C SER A 183 -8.19 -24.42 -12.69
N TYR A 184 -9.28 -24.18 -13.41
CA TYR A 184 -9.32 -23.94 -14.86
C TYR A 184 -9.37 -22.45 -15.24
N ALA A 185 -9.42 -21.53 -14.28
CA ALA A 185 -9.60 -20.10 -14.57
C ALA A 185 -9.12 -19.07 -13.52
N SER A 186 -8.65 -19.50 -12.34
CA SER A 186 -8.20 -18.57 -11.28
C SER A 186 -6.73 -18.17 -11.45
N THR A 187 -6.48 -16.92 -11.85
CA THR A 187 -5.15 -16.45 -12.28
C THR A 187 -4.40 -15.60 -11.25
N ALA A 188 -5.02 -15.27 -10.11
CA ALA A 188 -4.41 -14.39 -9.09
C ALA A 188 -2.99 -14.83 -8.66
N PRO A 189 -2.01 -13.91 -8.54
CA PRO A 189 -0.64 -14.23 -8.15
C PRO A 189 -0.52 -14.91 -6.77
N GLU A 190 -1.36 -14.52 -5.82
CA GLU A 190 -1.36 -15.03 -4.44
C GLU A 190 -1.53 -16.54 -4.34
N LEU A 191 -2.26 -17.16 -5.29
CA LEU A 191 -2.52 -18.61 -5.32
C LEU A 191 -1.28 -19.45 -5.63
N SER A 192 -0.19 -18.82 -6.07
CA SER A 192 1.11 -19.48 -6.34
C SER A 192 1.96 -19.64 -5.06
N ASP A 193 1.54 -19.07 -3.93
CA ASP A 193 2.23 -19.19 -2.64
C ASP A 193 2.00 -20.58 -2.02
N ASN A 194 2.94 -21.49 -2.29
CA ASN A 194 3.01 -22.83 -1.72
C ASN A 194 3.01 -22.88 -0.18
N THR A 195 3.30 -21.80 0.55
CA THR A 195 3.23 -21.80 2.02
C THR A 195 1.78 -21.69 2.54
N ARG A 196 0.89 -21.14 1.71
CA ARG A 196 -0.54 -20.91 2.03
C ARG A 196 -1.48 -21.79 1.23
N TYR A 197 -1.13 -22.12 -0.01
CA TYR A 197 -1.99 -22.83 -0.96
C TYR A 197 -1.27 -24.09 -1.51
N ASP A 198 -0.63 -24.84 -0.63
CA ASP A 198 0.10 -26.08 -0.91
C ASP A 198 -0.70 -27.12 -1.72
N PHE A 199 -2.01 -27.24 -1.47
CA PHE A 199 -2.91 -28.15 -2.21
C PHE A 199 -3.53 -27.55 -3.49
N PHE A 200 -3.16 -26.32 -3.87
CA PHE A 200 -3.66 -25.68 -5.10
C PHE A 200 -2.74 -25.97 -6.30
N SER A 201 -3.35 -26.03 -7.48
CA SER A 201 -2.69 -26.05 -8.80
C SER A 201 -3.67 -25.51 -9.85
N ARG A 202 -3.18 -25.11 -11.04
CA ARG A 202 -4.03 -24.56 -12.11
C ARG A 202 -3.44 -24.76 -13.50
N VAL A 203 -4.32 -25.07 -14.45
CA VAL A 203 -3.95 -25.26 -15.87
C VAL A 203 -3.96 -23.95 -16.68
N VAL A 204 -4.12 -22.81 -16.00
CA VAL A 204 -4.01 -21.45 -16.56
C VAL A 204 -2.83 -20.72 -15.91
N PRO A 205 -2.09 -19.88 -16.66
CA PRO A 205 -0.96 -19.14 -16.12
C PRO A 205 -1.39 -18.02 -15.14
N PRO A 206 -0.56 -17.69 -14.13
CA PRO A 206 -0.80 -16.54 -13.26
C PRO A 206 -0.80 -15.18 -13.98
N ASP A 207 -1.46 -14.22 -13.36
CA ASP A 207 -1.48 -12.80 -13.78
C ASP A 207 -0.07 -12.18 -13.77
N THR A 208 0.93 -12.77 -13.12
CA THR A 208 2.33 -12.32 -13.18
C THR A 208 2.96 -12.46 -14.56
N TYR A 209 2.67 -13.55 -15.29
CA TYR A 209 3.10 -13.69 -16.68
C TYR A 209 2.32 -12.77 -17.62
N GLN A 210 1.04 -12.55 -17.34
CA GLN A 210 0.23 -11.60 -18.10
C GLN A 210 0.68 -10.15 -17.86
N ALA A 211 1.05 -9.79 -16.63
CA ALA A 211 1.65 -8.49 -16.30
C ALA A 211 2.97 -8.28 -17.04
N GLN A 212 3.84 -9.29 -17.09
CA GLN A 212 5.07 -9.25 -17.90
C GLN A 212 4.75 -9.04 -19.39
N ALA A 213 3.86 -9.85 -19.96
CA ALA A 213 3.45 -9.71 -21.36
C ALA A 213 2.87 -8.32 -21.68
N MET A 214 2.12 -7.71 -20.76
CA MET A 214 1.60 -6.36 -20.91
C MET A 214 2.70 -5.29 -20.81
N VAL A 215 3.69 -5.45 -19.94
CA VAL A 215 4.87 -4.56 -19.90
C VAL A 215 5.65 -4.65 -21.21
N ASP A 216 5.90 -5.85 -21.71
CA ASP A 216 6.61 -6.08 -22.97
C ASP A 216 5.85 -5.44 -24.16
N ILE A 217 4.51 -5.57 -24.20
CA ILE A 217 3.65 -4.93 -25.22
C ILE A 217 3.79 -3.41 -25.16
N VAL A 218 3.67 -2.81 -23.97
CA VAL A 218 3.80 -1.36 -23.77
C VAL A 218 5.19 -0.86 -24.20
N LYS A 219 6.25 -1.63 -23.92
CA LYS A 219 7.62 -1.35 -24.34
C LYS A 219 7.79 -1.45 -25.87
N ALA A 220 7.22 -2.47 -26.51
CA ALA A 220 7.24 -2.64 -27.96
C ALA A 220 6.48 -1.53 -28.72
N MET A 221 5.50 -0.88 -28.08
CA MET A 221 4.80 0.30 -28.60
C MET A 221 5.59 1.61 -28.44
N GLY A 222 6.73 1.60 -27.74
CA GLY A 222 7.49 2.81 -27.42
C GLY A 222 6.78 3.72 -26.40
N TRP A 223 5.90 3.16 -25.56
CA TRP A 223 5.20 3.89 -24.50
C TRP A 223 6.00 3.87 -23.21
N ASN A 224 6.15 5.03 -22.56
CA ASN A 224 6.83 5.16 -21.27
C ASN A 224 5.98 5.85 -20.19
N TYR A 225 4.72 6.18 -20.50
CA TYR A 225 3.81 6.83 -19.56
C TYR A 225 2.39 6.31 -19.74
N VAL A 226 1.92 5.52 -18.76
CA VAL A 226 0.64 4.80 -18.82
C VAL A 226 -0.20 5.04 -17.56
N SER A 227 -1.52 4.98 -17.68
CA SER A 227 -2.43 4.93 -16.52
C SER A 227 -2.86 3.48 -16.28
N THR A 228 -3.18 3.10 -15.04
CA THR A 228 -3.71 1.76 -14.72
C THR A 228 -5.10 1.84 -14.09
N VAL A 229 -5.96 0.85 -14.40
CA VAL A 229 -7.31 0.71 -13.86
C VAL A 229 -7.52 -0.72 -13.36
N ALA A 230 -7.90 -0.87 -12.09
CA ALA A 230 -8.11 -2.15 -11.42
C ALA A 230 -9.55 -2.28 -10.88
N SER A 231 -10.18 -3.46 -11.00
CA SER A 231 -11.35 -3.80 -10.16
C SER A 231 -10.89 -4.24 -8.76
N GLU A 232 -11.54 -3.74 -7.72
CA GLU A 232 -11.18 -4.01 -6.32
C GLU A 232 -11.28 -5.52 -5.94
N GLY A 233 -10.15 -6.10 -5.50
CA GLY A 233 -10.00 -7.50 -5.11
C GLY A 233 -8.84 -8.21 -5.80
N ASN A 234 -8.61 -9.46 -5.39
CA ASN A 234 -7.40 -10.27 -5.62
C ASN A 234 -7.07 -10.63 -7.09
N TYR A 235 -7.84 -10.13 -8.06
CA TYR A 235 -7.51 -10.23 -9.50
C TYR A 235 -7.08 -8.87 -10.01
N GLY A 236 -7.94 -7.85 -9.90
CA GLY A 236 -7.67 -6.54 -10.46
C GLY A 236 -6.54 -5.79 -9.76
N GLU A 237 -6.53 -5.80 -8.42
CA GLU A 237 -5.48 -5.14 -7.64
C GLU A 237 -4.16 -5.90 -7.77
N SER A 238 -4.16 -7.19 -7.49
CA SER A 238 -2.95 -8.03 -7.53
C SER A 238 -2.33 -8.12 -8.95
N GLY A 239 -3.14 -8.00 -10.00
CA GLY A 239 -2.68 -7.88 -11.40
C GLY A 239 -2.04 -6.53 -11.72
N VAL A 240 -2.62 -5.41 -11.27
CA VAL A 240 -1.98 -4.09 -11.40
C VAL A 240 -0.73 -3.97 -10.54
N ASP A 241 -0.72 -4.52 -9.32
CA ASP A 241 0.46 -4.49 -8.45
C ASP A 241 1.60 -5.32 -9.08
N ALA A 242 1.30 -6.47 -9.68
CA ALA A 242 2.27 -7.24 -10.48
C ALA A 242 2.78 -6.45 -11.70
N PHE A 243 1.91 -5.72 -12.41
CA PHE A 243 2.32 -4.85 -13.53
C PHE A 243 3.22 -3.70 -13.07
N ILE A 244 2.90 -3.04 -11.95
CA ILE A 244 3.72 -1.97 -11.36
C ILE A 244 5.07 -2.50 -10.86
N GLN A 245 5.09 -3.73 -10.31
CA GLN A 245 6.35 -4.38 -9.94
C GLN A 245 7.20 -4.65 -11.19
N LYS A 246 6.63 -5.24 -12.25
CA LYS A 246 7.34 -5.50 -13.50
C LYS A 246 7.82 -4.24 -14.23
N SER A 247 7.04 -3.16 -14.19
CA SER A 247 7.45 -1.88 -14.76
C SER A 247 8.63 -1.25 -14.00
N ARG A 248 8.71 -1.46 -12.67
CA ARG A 248 9.84 -1.01 -11.83
C ARG A 248 11.09 -1.87 -12.00
N GLU A 249 10.93 -3.18 -12.20
CA GLU A 249 12.05 -4.09 -12.47
C GLU A 249 12.73 -3.80 -13.82
N ASP A 250 11.96 -3.36 -14.83
CA ASP A 250 12.47 -2.95 -16.15
C ASP A 250 13.01 -1.51 -16.19
N GLY A 251 12.38 -0.58 -15.45
CA GLY A 251 12.88 0.79 -15.25
C GLY A 251 12.51 1.83 -16.31
N ASP A 252 12.07 1.42 -17.51
CA ASP A 252 11.75 2.33 -18.62
C ASP A 252 10.30 2.89 -18.59
N LEU A 253 9.43 2.41 -17.68
CA LEU A 253 7.99 2.65 -17.71
C LEU A 253 7.44 3.36 -16.46
N CYS A 254 6.94 4.59 -16.64
CA CYS A 254 6.32 5.40 -15.59
C CYS A 254 4.79 5.22 -15.54
N ILE A 255 4.27 5.13 -14.31
CA ILE A 255 2.83 5.05 -14.04
C ILE A 255 2.30 6.46 -13.73
N SER A 256 1.48 7.00 -14.63
CA SER A 256 0.78 8.29 -14.53
C SER A 256 -0.13 8.35 -13.31
N GLN A 257 -0.90 7.29 -13.10
CA GLN A 257 -1.83 7.11 -11.99
C GLN A 257 -2.37 5.68 -11.98
N SER A 258 -2.74 5.21 -10.79
CA SER A 258 -3.48 3.96 -10.58
C SER A 258 -4.86 4.29 -10.01
N VAL A 259 -5.91 3.80 -10.67
CA VAL A 259 -7.31 4.07 -10.30
C VAL A 259 -8.03 2.75 -10.02
N LYS A 260 -8.77 2.69 -8.91
CA LYS A 260 -9.50 1.49 -8.47
C LYS A 260 -11.00 1.67 -8.66
N ILE A 261 -11.66 0.64 -9.20
CA ILE A 261 -13.12 0.53 -9.33
C ILE A 261 -13.61 -0.24 -8.08
N PRO A 262 -14.42 0.37 -7.20
CA PRO A 262 -14.95 -0.30 -6.01
C PRO A 262 -15.80 -1.52 -6.37
N ARG A 263 -15.84 -2.56 -5.52
CA ARG A 263 -16.64 -3.79 -5.73
C ARG A 263 -18.13 -3.52 -5.93
N GLU A 264 -18.65 -2.48 -5.30
CA GLU A 264 -20.04 -2.05 -5.39
C GLU A 264 -20.06 -0.55 -5.76
N PRO A 265 -19.83 -0.22 -7.04
CA PRO A 265 -19.62 1.16 -7.48
C PRO A 265 -20.94 1.93 -7.45
N ARG A 266 -20.92 3.10 -6.79
CA ARG A 266 -22.09 4.00 -6.71
C ARG A 266 -22.36 4.67 -8.06
N ALA A 267 -23.57 5.19 -8.24
CA ALA A 267 -23.92 5.98 -9.41
C ALA A 267 -22.93 7.16 -9.59
N GLY A 268 -22.35 7.28 -10.78
CA GLY A 268 -21.38 8.31 -11.12
C GLY A 268 -19.91 8.02 -10.76
N GLU A 269 -19.55 6.89 -10.15
CA GLU A 269 -18.13 6.57 -9.89
C GLU A 269 -17.32 6.42 -11.19
N PHE A 270 -17.84 5.71 -12.20
CA PHE A 270 -17.18 5.60 -13.50
C PHE A 270 -16.97 6.97 -14.19
N ASP A 271 -17.90 7.92 -14.04
CA ASP A 271 -17.74 9.29 -14.56
C ASP A 271 -16.60 10.06 -13.85
N LYS A 272 -16.29 9.73 -12.58
CA LYS A 272 -15.13 10.28 -11.85
C LYS A 272 -13.84 9.63 -12.31
N ILE A 273 -13.83 8.32 -12.53
CA ILE A 273 -12.67 7.57 -13.01
C ILE A 273 -12.23 8.11 -14.37
N ILE A 274 -13.15 8.30 -15.32
CA ILE A 274 -12.83 8.88 -16.62
C ILE A 274 -12.32 10.31 -16.49
N ARG A 275 -12.97 11.16 -15.67
CA ARG A 275 -12.46 12.52 -15.40
C ARG A 275 -11.03 12.51 -14.87
N ARG A 276 -10.73 11.62 -13.92
CA ARG A 276 -9.40 11.45 -13.32
C ARG A 276 -8.37 10.97 -14.35
N LEU A 277 -8.72 10.03 -15.21
CA LEU A 277 -7.89 9.62 -16.35
C LEU A 277 -7.58 10.78 -17.30
N SER A 278 -8.60 11.58 -17.66
CA SER A 278 -8.46 12.76 -18.52
C SER A 278 -7.65 13.92 -17.90
N GLU A 279 -7.32 13.89 -16.59
CA GLU A 279 -6.44 14.91 -15.99
C GLU A 279 -4.98 14.81 -16.49
N ASN A 280 -4.55 13.66 -17.04
CA ASN A 280 -3.22 13.43 -17.59
C ASN A 280 -3.28 13.07 -19.09
N PRO A 281 -3.58 14.02 -19.99
CA PRO A 281 -3.81 13.74 -21.42
C PRO A 281 -2.60 13.23 -22.22
N ASN A 282 -1.39 13.23 -21.64
CA ASN A 282 -0.21 12.55 -22.20
C ASN A 282 -0.24 11.02 -21.97
N ALA A 283 -0.96 10.53 -20.95
CA ALA A 283 -1.06 9.12 -20.59
C ALA A 283 -2.23 8.47 -21.35
N ARG A 284 -2.13 8.44 -22.68
CA ARG A 284 -3.16 7.88 -23.57
C ARG A 284 -3.34 6.38 -23.38
N ALA A 285 -2.27 5.63 -23.13
CA ALA A 285 -2.33 4.20 -22.91
C ALA A 285 -2.84 3.88 -21.48
N VAL A 286 -3.89 3.07 -21.39
CA VAL A 286 -4.56 2.69 -20.14
C VAL A 286 -4.60 1.17 -19.98
N ILE A 287 -3.89 0.67 -18.97
CA ILE A 287 -3.75 -0.75 -18.63
C ILE A 287 -4.93 -1.18 -17.76
N ILE A 288 -5.68 -2.21 -18.15
CA ILE A 288 -6.90 -2.64 -17.46
C ILE A 288 -6.81 -4.08 -16.94
N PHE A 289 -6.85 -4.20 -15.60
CA PHE A 289 -7.18 -5.43 -14.89
C PHE A 289 -8.53 -5.27 -14.18
N ALA A 290 -9.62 -5.32 -14.95
CA ALA A 290 -10.97 -5.14 -14.45
C ALA A 290 -11.89 -6.27 -14.90
N ASN A 291 -13.03 -6.44 -14.22
CA ASN A 291 -14.05 -7.40 -14.64
C ASN A 291 -14.75 -6.93 -15.93
N GLU A 292 -15.32 -7.88 -16.66
CA GLU A 292 -16.04 -7.62 -17.93
C GLU A 292 -17.18 -6.58 -17.79
N ASP A 293 -17.95 -6.66 -16.70
CA ASP A 293 -19.02 -5.71 -16.39
C ASP A 293 -18.48 -4.31 -16.06
N ASP A 294 -17.32 -4.23 -15.42
CA ASP A 294 -16.65 -2.98 -15.05
C ASP A 294 -16.03 -2.32 -16.28
N ILE A 295 -15.40 -3.11 -17.18
CA ILE A 295 -14.90 -2.66 -18.48
C ILE A 295 -16.06 -2.07 -19.31
N ARG A 296 -17.20 -2.79 -19.37
CA ARG A 296 -18.38 -2.31 -20.08
C ARG A 296 -18.84 -0.94 -19.59
N ARG A 297 -18.91 -0.75 -18.26
CA ARG A 297 -19.32 0.53 -17.65
C ARG A 297 -18.27 1.63 -17.81
N LEU A 298 -16.98 1.29 -17.79
CA LEU A 298 -15.86 2.21 -18.01
C LEU A 298 -15.87 2.77 -19.43
N LEU A 299 -16.00 1.91 -20.45
CA LEU A 299 -16.11 2.32 -21.86
C LEU A 299 -17.38 3.16 -22.10
N GLN A 300 -18.50 2.83 -21.43
CA GLN A 300 -19.73 3.61 -21.52
C GLN A 300 -19.55 5.03 -20.94
N ALA A 301 -18.82 5.16 -19.82
CA ALA A 301 -18.48 6.45 -19.23
C ALA A 301 -17.49 7.24 -20.12
N ALA A 302 -16.55 6.56 -20.78
CA ALA A 302 -15.63 7.19 -21.75
C ALA A 302 -16.40 7.76 -22.97
N LYS A 303 -17.38 6.99 -23.49
CA LYS A 303 -18.29 7.42 -24.56
C LYS A 303 -19.11 8.64 -24.15
N LYS A 304 -19.72 8.60 -22.95
CA LYS A 304 -20.46 9.72 -22.37
C LYS A 304 -19.61 10.98 -22.13
N ALA A 305 -18.31 10.83 -21.91
CA ALA A 305 -17.35 11.92 -21.75
C ALA A 305 -16.68 12.38 -23.07
N ASN A 306 -17.15 11.89 -24.22
CA ASN A 306 -16.62 12.18 -25.56
C ASN A 306 -15.10 11.92 -25.67
N GLN A 307 -14.59 10.85 -25.06
CA GLN A 307 -13.16 10.49 -25.08
C GLN A 307 -12.80 9.46 -26.19
N THR A 308 -13.61 9.39 -27.26
CA THR A 308 -13.41 8.48 -28.41
C THR A 308 -12.01 8.63 -28.99
N GLY A 309 -11.29 7.51 -29.14
CA GLY A 309 -9.93 7.49 -29.70
C GLY A 309 -8.84 8.21 -28.87
N HIS A 310 -9.17 8.88 -27.76
CA HIS A 310 -8.18 9.51 -26.90
C HIS A 310 -7.39 8.47 -26.11
N PHE A 311 -8.11 7.62 -25.37
CA PHE A 311 -7.52 6.50 -24.63
C PHE A 311 -7.28 5.29 -25.53
N ILE A 312 -6.13 4.66 -25.36
CA ILE A 312 -5.73 3.41 -26.01
C ILE A 312 -5.71 2.33 -24.93
N TRP A 313 -6.62 1.37 -25.02
CA TRP A 313 -6.81 0.38 -23.96
C TRP A 313 -5.87 -0.82 -24.12
N VAL A 314 -5.24 -1.25 -23.03
CA VAL A 314 -4.49 -2.51 -22.96
C VAL A 314 -5.20 -3.43 -21.96
N GLY A 315 -5.93 -4.42 -22.47
CA GLY A 315 -6.84 -5.27 -21.68
C GLY A 315 -6.28 -6.65 -21.32
N SER A 316 -6.50 -7.06 -20.07
CA SER A 316 -6.27 -8.42 -19.56
C SER A 316 -7.25 -9.47 -20.14
N ASP A 317 -7.15 -10.73 -19.69
CA ASP A 317 -7.90 -11.88 -20.24
C ASP A 317 -9.41 -11.84 -19.90
N SER A 318 -9.78 -11.04 -18.91
CA SER A 318 -11.17 -10.71 -18.61
C SER A 318 -11.86 -10.03 -19.80
N TRP A 319 -11.14 -9.23 -20.59
CA TRP A 319 -11.58 -8.68 -21.87
C TRP A 319 -11.30 -9.67 -22.99
N GLY A 320 -10.02 -9.88 -23.30
CA GLY A 320 -9.59 -10.71 -24.43
C GLY A 320 -10.29 -10.36 -25.74
N SER A 321 -10.74 -11.39 -26.47
CA SER A 321 -11.44 -11.29 -27.76
C SER A 321 -12.98 -11.22 -27.63
N LYS A 322 -13.53 -10.88 -26.46
CA LYS A 322 -14.99 -10.91 -26.23
C LYS A 322 -15.68 -9.66 -26.78
N ILE A 323 -16.88 -9.84 -27.33
CA ILE A 323 -17.73 -8.74 -27.81
C ILE A 323 -18.59 -8.14 -26.66
N SER A 324 -18.92 -8.91 -25.63
CA SER A 324 -19.78 -8.46 -24.50
C SER A 324 -19.33 -7.17 -23.76
N PRO A 325 -18.03 -6.87 -23.53
CA PRO A 325 -17.63 -5.61 -22.90
C PRO A 325 -17.79 -4.41 -23.84
N ILE A 326 -17.75 -4.62 -25.16
CA ILE A 326 -17.71 -3.54 -26.17
C ILE A 326 -19.03 -3.34 -26.92
N LEU A 327 -19.99 -4.25 -26.77
CA LEU A 327 -21.28 -4.21 -27.47
C LEU A 327 -22.05 -2.87 -27.24
N ASN A 328 -22.42 -2.18 -28.31
CA ASN A 328 -23.01 -0.82 -28.40
C ASN A 328 -22.04 0.36 -28.12
N GLN A 329 -20.74 0.08 -28.04
CA GLN A 329 -19.66 1.04 -27.78
C GLN A 329 -18.34 0.62 -28.44
N GLU A 330 -18.44 -0.02 -29.60
CA GLU A 330 -17.36 -0.60 -30.39
C GLU A 330 -16.32 0.47 -30.77
N GLU A 331 -16.77 1.69 -31.09
CA GLU A 331 -15.95 2.88 -31.35
C GLU A 331 -15.00 3.28 -30.20
N MET A 332 -15.27 2.86 -28.96
CA MET A 332 -14.39 3.10 -27.81
C MET A 332 -13.27 2.06 -27.72
N ALA A 333 -13.44 0.91 -28.38
CA ALA A 333 -12.50 -0.20 -28.39
C ALA A 333 -11.57 -0.20 -29.60
N GLU A 334 -11.76 0.69 -30.58
CA GLU A 334 -10.91 0.76 -31.77
C GLU A 334 -9.43 0.92 -31.41
N GLY A 335 -8.58 0.02 -31.92
CA GLY A 335 -7.15 -0.01 -31.62
C GLY A 335 -6.80 -0.59 -30.24
N ALA A 336 -7.77 -0.99 -29.41
CA ALA A 336 -7.52 -1.63 -28.12
C ALA A 336 -6.75 -2.94 -28.32
N VAL A 337 -5.68 -3.11 -27.54
CA VAL A 337 -4.84 -4.31 -27.54
C VAL A 337 -5.23 -5.17 -26.34
N THR A 338 -5.60 -6.43 -26.57
CA THR A 338 -6.00 -7.34 -25.50
C THR A 338 -5.22 -8.65 -25.58
N ILE A 339 -5.09 -9.34 -24.45
CA ILE A 339 -4.39 -10.63 -24.38
C ILE A 339 -5.32 -11.74 -23.90
N LEU A 340 -5.10 -12.96 -24.39
CA LEU A 340 -5.75 -14.17 -23.90
C LEU A 340 -4.73 -15.30 -23.74
N PRO A 341 -4.86 -16.16 -22.71
CA PRO A 341 -4.16 -17.44 -22.69
C PRO A 341 -4.42 -18.21 -23.98
N LYS A 342 -3.35 -18.72 -24.60
CA LYS A 342 -3.41 -19.44 -25.88
C LYS A 342 -4.32 -20.67 -25.74
N ARG A 343 -5.32 -20.76 -26.62
CA ARG A 343 -6.41 -21.72 -26.55
C ARG A 343 -6.84 -22.19 -27.93
N GLN A 344 -7.40 -23.39 -28.05
CA GLN A 344 -8.07 -23.84 -29.27
C GLN A 344 -9.51 -24.25 -29.00
N SER A 345 -10.36 -24.12 -30.02
CA SER A 345 -11.72 -24.63 -29.99
C SER A 345 -11.74 -26.16 -30.15
N ILE A 346 -12.47 -26.84 -29.28
CA ILE A 346 -12.55 -28.31 -29.26
C ILE A 346 -13.78 -28.76 -30.05
N LYS A 347 -13.58 -29.07 -31.33
CA LYS A 347 -14.62 -29.57 -32.28
C LYS A 347 -15.37 -30.82 -31.80
N GLY A 348 -14.81 -31.57 -30.86
CA GLY A 348 -15.49 -32.68 -30.19
C GLY A 348 -16.57 -32.20 -29.21
N PHE A 349 -16.26 -31.16 -28.44
CA PHE A 349 -17.18 -30.54 -27.50
C PHE A 349 -18.31 -29.79 -28.22
N ASP A 350 -18.02 -29.10 -29.33
CA ASP A 350 -19.04 -28.36 -30.08
C ASP A 350 -20.14 -29.31 -30.58
N ARG A 351 -19.74 -30.43 -31.19
CA ARG A 351 -20.65 -31.50 -31.61
C ARG A 351 -21.41 -32.10 -30.43
N TYR A 352 -20.73 -32.36 -29.31
CA TYR A 352 -21.36 -32.83 -28.07
C TYR A 352 -22.45 -31.85 -27.61
N PHE A 353 -22.15 -30.55 -27.51
CA PHE A 353 -23.01 -29.55 -26.90
C PHE A 353 -24.21 -29.19 -27.80
N ILE A 354 -23.97 -29.01 -29.10
CA ILE A 354 -25.02 -28.81 -30.11
C ILE A 354 -26.00 -29.98 -30.15
N SER A 355 -25.54 -31.21 -29.88
CA SER A 355 -26.42 -32.38 -29.85
C SER A 355 -27.31 -32.49 -28.60
N ARG A 356 -27.14 -31.64 -27.58
CA ARG A 356 -27.88 -31.72 -26.32
C ARG A 356 -29.32 -31.24 -26.47
N THR A 357 -30.25 -31.98 -25.87
CA THR A 357 -31.69 -31.67 -25.79
C THR A 357 -32.19 -31.94 -24.38
N LEU A 358 -33.36 -31.41 -24.04
CA LEU A 358 -34.04 -31.67 -22.76
C LEU A 358 -34.36 -33.15 -22.51
N GLU A 359 -34.39 -33.96 -23.57
CA GLU A 359 -34.64 -35.40 -23.49
C GLU A 359 -33.36 -36.18 -23.20
N ASN A 360 -32.23 -35.81 -23.84
CA ASN A 360 -30.96 -36.53 -23.70
C ASN A 360 -30.04 -35.99 -22.59
N ASN A 361 -30.34 -34.83 -21.99
CA ASN A 361 -29.54 -34.24 -20.92
C ASN A 361 -30.35 -34.03 -19.63
N ARG A 362 -30.76 -35.12 -18.99
CA ARG A 362 -31.42 -35.10 -17.67
C ARG A 362 -30.45 -35.07 -16.49
N ARG A 363 -29.16 -35.33 -16.72
CA ARG A 363 -28.13 -35.31 -15.66
C ARG A 363 -27.77 -33.90 -15.20
N ASN A 364 -27.86 -32.91 -16.08
CA ASN A 364 -27.65 -31.51 -15.74
C ASN A 364 -28.99 -30.87 -15.35
N ILE A 365 -29.20 -30.72 -14.04
CA ILE A 365 -30.42 -30.14 -13.45
C ILE A 365 -30.68 -28.69 -13.87
N TRP A 366 -29.63 -27.93 -14.21
CA TRP A 366 -29.73 -26.54 -14.68
C TRP A 366 -29.94 -26.43 -16.19
N PHE A 367 -29.92 -27.55 -16.93
CA PHE A 367 -30.09 -27.54 -18.39
C PHE A 367 -31.51 -27.12 -18.83
N ALA A 368 -32.52 -27.37 -18.00
CA ALA A 368 -33.89 -26.90 -18.23
C ALA A 368 -33.99 -25.36 -18.17
N GLU A 369 -33.37 -24.74 -17.17
CA GLU A 369 -33.32 -23.28 -17.02
C GLU A 369 -32.48 -22.64 -18.14
N PHE A 370 -31.35 -23.27 -18.49
CA PHE A 370 -30.56 -22.89 -19.65
C PHE A 370 -31.41 -22.88 -20.93
N TRP A 371 -32.22 -23.90 -21.17
CA TRP A 371 -33.07 -24.00 -22.36
C TRP A 371 -34.11 -22.87 -22.43
N GLU A 372 -34.79 -22.56 -21.31
CA GLU A 372 -35.73 -21.44 -21.24
C GLU A 372 -35.06 -20.10 -21.54
N ASN A 373 -33.88 -19.86 -20.96
CA ASN A 373 -33.12 -18.62 -21.17
C ASN A 373 -32.50 -18.55 -22.59
N ASN A 374 -32.06 -19.68 -23.14
CA ASN A 374 -31.40 -19.75 -24.44
C ASN A 374 -32.37 -19.48 -25.60
N PHE A 375 -33.56 -20.09 -25.56
CA PHE A 375 -34.59 -19.95 -26.60
C PHE A 375 -35.71 -18.96 -26.25
N GLN A 376 -35.54 -18.19 -25.17
CA GLN A 376 -36.50 -17.17 -24.68
C GLN A 376 -37.94 -17.72 -24.56
N CYS A 377 -38.06 -18.93 -24.04
CA CYS A 377 -39.32 -19.67 -23.96
C CYS A 377 -39.57 -20.21 -22.54
N LYS A 378 -40.80 -20.66 -22.25
CA LYS A 378 -41.13 -21.33 -20.98
C LYS A 378 -41.63 -22.75 -21.18
N LEU A 379 -41.14 -23.66 -20.33
CA LEU A 379 -41.49 -25.08 -20.27
C LEU A 379 -42.78 -25.30 -19.49
N SER A 380 -42.97 -24.57 -18.38
CA SER A 380 -44.15 -24.70 -17.53
C SER A 380 -45.40 -24.10 -18.18
N ARG A 381 -46.46 -24.91 -18.32
CA ARG A 381 -47.79 -24.44 -18.77
C ARG A 381 -48.39 -23.35 -17.88
N HIS A 382 -48.07 -23.32 -16.58
CA HIS A 382 -48.59 -22.33 -15.65
C HIS A 382 -47.86 -20.97 -15.74
N ALA A 383 -46.64 -20.94 -16.29
CA ALA A 383 -45.89 -19.70 -16.51
C ALA A 383 -46.39 -18.92 -17.74
N VAL A 384 -46.96 -19.60 -18.73
CA VAL A 384 -47.48 -18.99 -19.97
C VAL A 384 -48.91 -18.48 -19.74
N LYS A 385 -49.05 -17.31 -19.12
CA LYS A 385 -50.34 -16.59 -19.05
C LYS A 385 -50.77 -16.16 -20.46
N LYS A 386 -52.03 -16.42 -20.83
CA LYS A 386 -52.64 -15.90 -22.07
C LYS A 386 -52.45 -14.38 -22.14
N GLY A 387 -51.88 -13.89 -23.24
CA GLY A 387 -51.59 -12.45 -23.45
C GLY A 387 -50.19 -11.97 -23.03
N SER A 388 -49.33 -12.82 -22.45
CA SER A 388 -47.99 -12.41 -21.99
C SER A 388 -46.91 -12.28 -23.09
N GLY A 389 -47.19 -12.67 -24.33
CA GLY A 389 -46.21 -12.67 -25.44
C GLY A 389 -45.12 -13.76 -25.35
N ILE A 390 -45.03 -14.49 -24.24
CA ILE A 390 -43.98 -15.49 -23.99
C ILE A 390 -44.28 -16.79 -24.76
N LYS A 391 -43.32 -17.23 -25.60
CA LYS A 391 -43.40 -18.49 -26.34
C LYS A 391 -43.31 -19.69 -25.38
N LYS A 392 -44.11 -20.74 -25.61
CA LYS A 392 -43.92 -22.05 -24.96
C LYS A 392 -42.81 -22.81 -25.67
N CYS A 393 -41.85 -23.39 -24.93
CA CYS A 393 -40.85 -24.29 -25.51
C CYS A 393 -41.52 -25.53 -26.14
N THR A 394 -40.99 -25.99 -27.28
CA THR A 394 -41.60 -27.06 -28.08
C THR A 394 -40.78 -28.35 -28.12
N ASN A 395 -39.58 -28.38 -27.54
CA ASN A 395 -38.55 -29.44 -27.65
C ASN A 395 -38.01 -29.64 -29.09
N HIS A 396 -38.51 -28.89 -30.07
CA HIS A 396 -38.03 -28.93 -31.46
C HIS A 396 -36.88 -27.94 -31.68
N GLU A 397 -36.65 -27.02 -30.74
CA GLU A 397 -35.53 -26.06 -30.79
C GLU A 397 -34.17 -26.78 -30.80
N ARG A 398 -33.19 -26.25 -31.52
CA ARG A 398 -31.82 -26.81 -31.62
C ARG A 398 -30.76 -25.73 -31.43
N ILE A 399 -29.75 -26.05 -30.63
CA ILE A 399 -28.59 -25.18 -30.37
C ILE A 399 -27.79 -25.04 -31.67
N GLY A 400 -27.28 -23.84 -31.96
CA GLY A 400 -26.54 -23.54 -33.19
C GLY A 400 -27.42 -23.35 -34.44
N LYS A 401 -28.73 -23.68 -34.38
CA LYS A 401 -29.70 -23.45 -35.46
C LYS A 401 -30.75 -22.42 -35.09
N ASP A 402 -31.46 -22.65 -33.98
CA ASP A 402 -32.52 -21.76 -33.49
C ASP A 402 -32.01 -20.82 -32.37
N SER A 403 -30.71 -20.91 -32.05
CA SER A 403 -29.95 -20.01 -31.19
C SER A 403 -28.49 -19.98 -31.65
N SER A 404 -27.82 -18.84 -31.52
CA SER A 404 -26.38 -18.75 -31.80
C SER A 404 -25.58 -19.59 -30.80
N TYR A 405 -24.49 -20.18 -31.27
CA TYR A 405 -23.55 -20.94 -30.44
C TYR A 405 -22.12 -20.52 -30.76
N GLU A 406 -21.41 -20.06 -29.74
CA GLU A 406 -19.97 -19.86 -29.74
C GLU A 406 -19.39 -20.60 -28.51
N GLN A 407 -18.28 -21.31 -28.69
CA GLN A 407 -17.67 -22.07 -27.60
C GLN A 407 -16.99 -21.12 -26.62
N GLU A 408 -17.28 -21.27 -25.31
CA GLU A 408 -16.62 -20.44 -24.30
C GLU A 408 -15.16 -20.87 -24.16
N GLY A 409 -14.22 -19.97 -24.44
CA GLY A 409 -12.82 -20.36 -24.57
C GLY A 409 -12.05 -20.64 -23.27
N LYS A 410 -12.70 -20.91 -22.12
CA LYS A 410 -12.09 -21.65 -21.00
C LYS A 410 -12.57 -23.11 -20.92
N VAL A 411 -13.42 -23.57 -21.85
CA VAL A 411 -13.82 -24.99 -22.02
C VAL A 411 -12.60 -25.92 -22.14
N GLN A 412 -11.59 -25.53 -22.91
CA GLN A 412 -10.34 -26.29 -23.02
C GLN A 412 -9.69 -26.51 -21.64
N PHE A 413 -9.50 -25.43 -20.87
CA PHE A 413 -8.89 -25.49 -19.54
C PHE A 413 -9.73 -26.30 -18.53
N VAL A 414 -11.06 -26.37 -18.66
CA VAL A 414 -11.86 -27.29 -17.84
C VAL A 414 -11.53 -28.74 -18.16
N ILE A 415 -11.48 -29.09 -19.46
CA ILE A 415 -11.16 -30.44 -19.93
C ILE A 415 -9.73 -30.81 -19.50
N ASP A 416 -8.76 -29.93 -19.74
CA ASP A 416 -7.35 -30.15 -19.37
C ASP A 416 -7.18 -30.33 -17.85
N ALA A 417 -7.97 -29.64 -17.01
CA ALA A 417 -7.97 -29.84 -15.55
C ALA A 417 -8.52 -31.23 -15.14
N VAL A 418 -9.59 -31.71 -15.78
CA VAL A 418 -10.13 -33.06 -15.53
C VAL A 418 -9.15 -34.14 -16.00
N TYR A 419 -8.57 -33.98 -17.19
CA TYR A 419 -7.55 -34.90 -17.71
C TYR A 419 -6.28 -34.90 -16.84
N SER A 420 -5.87 -33.76 -16.28
CA SER A 420 -4.75 -33.70 -15.32
C SER A 420 -5.01 -34.57 -14.09
N MET A 421 -6.24 -34.56 -13.57
CA MET A 421 -6.64 -35.43 -12.45
C MET A 421 -6.67 -36.90 -12.87
N ALA A 422 -7.20 -37.23 -14.05
CA ALA A 422 -7.25 -38.60 -14.56
C ALA A 422 -5.87 -39.20 -14.83
N HIS A 423 -4.95 -38.45 -15.45
CA HIS A 423 -3.56 -38.88 -15.64
C HIS A 423 -2.80 -39.03 -14.31
N ALA A 424 -3.06 -38.15 -13.33
CA ALA A 424 -2.49 -38.30 -11.99
C ALA A 424 -2.98 -39.58 -11.29
N LEU A 425 -4.29 -39.85 -11.34
CA LEU A 425 -4.88 -41.08 -10.79
C LEU A 425 -4.39 -42.33 -11.53
N HIS A 426 -4.20 -42.28 -12.84
CA HIS A 426 -3.68 -43.39 -13.64
C HIS A 426 -2.21 -43.71 -13.32
N ASN A 427 -1.36 -42.69 -13.22
CA ASN A 427 0.03 -42.88 -12.79
C ASN A 427 0.09 -43.42 -11.35
N MET A 428 -0.74 -42.89 -10.45
CA MET A 428 -0.86 -43.39 -9.07
C MET A 428 -1.33 -44.85 -9.02
N HIS A 429 -2.26 -45.25 -9.90
CA HIS A 429 -2.74 -46.62 -10.01
C HIS A 429 -1.67 -47.57 -10.55
N ARG A 430 -0.96 -47.19 -11.60
CA ARG A 430 0.14 -48.01 -12.16
C ARG A 430 1.22 -48.30 -11.12
N ASP A 431 1.52 -47.33 -10.26
CA ASP A 431 2.60 -47.42 -9.27
C ASP A 431 2.16 -48.11 -7.96
N LEU A 432 0.87 -48.01 -7.55
CA LEU A 432 0.34 -48.63 -6.30
C LEU A 432 -0.43 -49.95 -6.51
N CYS A 433 -0.98 -50.18 -7.71
CA CYS A 433 -1.80 -51.33 -8.07
C CYS A 433 -1.22 -52.12 -9.27
N PRO A 434 0.10 -52.41 -9.33
CA PRO A 434 0.73 -52.99 -10.52
C PRO A 434 0.09 -54.32 -10.91
N GLY A 435 -0.25 -54.46 -12.20
CA GLY A 435 -0.84 -55.67 -12.76
C GLY A 435 -2.29 -55.95 -12.35
N LYS A 436 -2.97 -55.06 -11.62
CA LYS A 436 -4.39 -55.20 -11.28
C LYS A 436 -5.26 -54.35 -12.21
N VAL A 437 -6.41 -54.89 -12.60
CA VAL A 437 -7.45 -54.17 -13.36
C VAL A 437 -8.54 -53.72 -12.38
N GLY A 438 -9.00 -52.48 -12.50
CA GLY A 438 -9.92 -51.86 -11.53
C GLY A 438 -9.23 -51.33 -10.25
N LEU A 439 -10.03 -50.76 -9.35
CA LEU A 439 -9.55 -50.14 -8.12
C LEU A 439 -8.97 -51.18 -7.15
N CYS A 440 -7.78 -50.94 -6.59
CA CYS A 440 -7.18 -51.80 -5.57
C CYS A 440 -7.28 -51.20 -4.16
N SER A 441 -7.11 -52.03 -3.12
CA SER A 441 -7.28 -51.62 -1.71
C SER A 441 -6.35 -50.47 -1.25
N GLN A 442 -5.21 -50.25 -1.90
CA GLN A 442 -4.36 -49.08 -1.63
C GLN A 442 -4.94 -47.76 -2.15
N MET A 443 -5.91 -47.82 -3.08
CA MET A 443 -6.62 -46.66 -3.64
C MET A 443 -8.06 -46.53 -3.16
N ASP A 444 -8.60 -47.51 -2.43
CA ASP A 444 -9.92 -47.44 -1.76
C ASP A 444 -10.04 -46.20 -0.84
N THR A 445 -8.90 -45.75 -0.27
CA THR A 445 -8.81 -44.47 0.44
C THR A 445 -7.66 -43.60 -0.06
N ILE A 446 -7.86 -42.96 -1.24
CA ILE A 446 -6.85 -42.09 -1.86
C ILE A 446 -6.33 -41.01 -0.88
N ASN A 447 -5.01 -41.02 -0.68
CA ASN A 447 -4.29 -40.02 0.09
C ASN A 447 -4.00 -38.79 -0.78
N GLY A 448 -4.69 -37.68 -0.53
CA GLY A 448 -4.59 -36.48 -1.34
C GLY A 448 -3.20 -35.80 -1.33
N THR A 449 -2.37 -35.99 -0.29
CA THR A 449 -0.97 -35.52 -0.29
C THR A 449 -0.11 -36.31 -1.27
N LEU A 450 -0.41 -37.60 -1.46
CA LEU A 450 0.27 -38.44 -2.45
C LEU A 450 -0.26 -38.12 -3.85
N LEU A 451 -1.59 -38.00 -4.02
CA LEU A 451 -2.22 -37.60 -5.28
C LEU A 451 -1.69 -36.24 -5.79
N LEU A 452 -1.48 -35.25 -4.92
CA LEU A 452 -0.91 -33.95 -5.26
C LEU A 452 0.48 -34.07 -5.93
N LYS A 453 1.32 -35.02 -5.50
CA LYS A 453 2.62 -35.28 -6.14
C LYS A 453 2.48 -35.80 -7.56
N TYR A 454 1.51 -36.69 -7.79
CA TYR A 454 1.20 -37.17 -9.14
C TYR A 454 0.59 -36.07 -10.01
N ILE A 455 -0.29 -35.21 -9.47
CA ILE A 455 -0.85 -34.04 -10.17
C ILE A 455 0.27 -33.11 -10.63
N ARG A 456 1.19 -32.71 -9.74
CA ARG A 456 2.27 -31.78 -10.09
C ARG A 456 3.34 -32.38 -11.03
N ASN A 457 3.32 -33.69 -11.26
CA ASN A 457 4.23 -34.40 -12.16
C ASN A 457 3.55 -34.94 -13.44
N VAL A 458 2.32 -34.51 -13.77
CA VAL A 458 1.72 -34.87 -15.06
C VAL A 458 2.40 -34.13 -16.21
N ASN A 459 2.58 -34.85 -17.32
CA ASN A 459 2.96 -34.29 -18.60
C ASN A 459 2.21 -35.08 -19.68
N PHE A 460 1.25 -34.44 -20.32
CA PHE A 460 0.44 -35.03 -21.39
C PHE A 460 0.07 -33.98 -22.43
N THR A 461 -0.42 -34.43 -23.58
CA THR A 461 -0.98 -33.53 -24.61
C THR A 461 -2.50 -33.55 -24.48
N GLY A 462 -3.10 -32.41 -24.18
CA GLY A 462 -4.56 -32.26 -24.08
C GLY A 462 -5.26 -32.41 -25.44
N ILE A 463 -6.60 -32.51 -25.43
CA ILE A 463 -7.41 -32.74 -26.64
C ILE A 463 -7.20 -31.64 -27.72
N ALA A 464 -6.80 -30.44 -27.29
CA ALA A 464 -6.47 -29.30 -28.16
C ALA A 464 -5.05 -29.34 -28.77
N GLY A 465 -4.28 -30.42 -28.59
CA GLY A 465 -2.88 -30.51 -29.05
C GLY A 465 -1.89 -29.68 -28.22
N THR A 466 -2.32 -29.14 -27.08
CA THR A 466 -1.52 -28.36 -26.15
C THR A 466 -0.91 -29.24 -25.07
N SER A 467 0.40 -29.15 -24.84
CA SER A 467 1.06 -29.81 -23.71
C SER A 467 0.62 -29.15 -22.38
N VAL A 468 0.15 -29.99 -21.46
CA VAL A 468 -0.29 -29.64 -20.10
C VAL A 468 0.76 -30.13 -19.11
N VAL A 469 1.38 -29.19 -18.41
CA VAL A 469 2.44 -29.38 -17.41
C VAL A 469 2.30 -28.34 -16.31
N PHE A 470 2.79 -28.67 -15.11
CA PHE A 470 2.87 -27.74 -13.98
C PHE A 470 4.32 -27.41 -13.61
N ASN A 471 4.56 -26.20 -13.11
CA ASN A 471 5.81 -25.83 -12.46
C ASN A 471 5.82 -26.27 -10.97
N VAL A 472 6.90 -25.94 -10.25
CA VAL A 472 7.07 -26.24 -8.81
C VAL A 472 5.98 -25.63 -7.89
N ASN A 473 5.26 -24.61 -8.35
CA ASN A 473 4.16 -23.95 -7.64
C ASN A 473 2.79 -24.53 -8.01
N GLY A 474 2.71 -25.46 -8.97
CA GLY A 474 1.44 -25.96 -9.49
C GLY A 474 0.81 -25.08 -10.57
N ASP A 475 1.55 -24.16 -11.18
CA ASP A 475 1.08 -23.29 -12.25
C ASP A 475 1.41 -23.84 -13.65
N ALA A 476 0.51 -23.60 -14.61
CA ALA A 476 0.82 -23.73 -16.03
C ALA A 476 1.73 -22.59 -16.54
N PRO A 477 2.59 -22.84 -17.56
CA PRO A 477 3.47 -21.83 -18.14
C PRO A 477 2.72 -20.74 -18.92
N GLY A 478 3.26 -19.51 -18.91
CA GLY A 478 2.70 -18.36 -19.62
C GLY A 478 2.77 -18.52 -21.14
N ARG A 479 1.60 -18.59 -21.79
CA ARG A 479 1.46 -18.58 -23.25
C ARG A 479 0.24 -17.76 -23.62
N TYR A 480 0.43 -16.63 -24.33
CA TYR A 480 -0.66 -15.72 -24.68
C TYR A 480 -0.71 -15.44 -26.18
N GLU A 481 -1.93 -15.22 -26.68
CA GLU A 481 -2.18 -14.63 -27.99
C GLU A 481 -2.64 -13.18 -27.79
N ILE A 482 -2.15 -12.30 -28.66
CA ILE A 482 -2.33 -10.86 -28.57
C ILE A 482 -3.26 -10.44 -29.69
N TYR A 483 -4.36 -9.79 -29.33
CA TYR A 483 -5.40 -9.33 -30.23
C TYR A 483 -5.40 -7.81 -30.29
N GLN A 484 -5.82 -7.27 -31.43
CA GLN A 484 -6.26 -5.88 -31.53
C GLN A 484 -7.68 -5.85 -32.06
N TYR A 485 -8.53 -5.00 -31.49
CA TYR A 485 -9.85 -4.73 -32.06
C TYR A 485 -9.71 -3.72 -33.20
N GLN A 486 -10.03 -4.14 -34.42
CA GLN A 486 -9.87 -3.33 -35.63
C GLN A 486 -11.24 -3.05 -36.25
N ILE A 487 -11.48 -1.78 -36.58
CA ILE A 487 -12.65 -1.31 -37.31
C ILE A 487 -12.19 -0.93 -38.71
N THR A 488 -12.68 -1.64 -39.72
CA THR A 488 -12.49 -1.29 -41.13
C THR A 488 -13.85 -0.97 -41.76
N ASN A 489 -13.84 -0.30 -42.91
CA ASN A 489 -15.08 0.01 -43.66
C ASN A 489 -15.87 -1.24 -44.09
N ALA A 490 -15.31 -2.45 -43.97
CA ALA A 490 -15.94 -3.71 -44.35
C ALA A 490 -16.20 -4.66 -43.16
N THR A 491 -15.37 -4.65 -42.12
CA THR A 491 -15.43 -5.61 -41.00
C THR A 491 -15.01 -4.98 -39.67
N THR A 492 -15.63 -5.46 -38.57
CA THR A 492 -15.28 -5.13 -37.18
C THR A 492 -14.96 -6.41 -36.41
N GLU A 493 -13.67 -6.66 -36.11
CA GLU A 493 -13.25 -7.93 -35.52
C GLU A 493 -12.01 -7.81 -34.62
N TYR A 494 -11.80 -8.83 -33.78
CA TYR A 494 -10.55 -9.03 -33.05
C TYR A 494 -9.55 -9.79 -33.91
N LYS A 495 -8.49 -9.11 -34.32
CA LYS A 495 -7.43 -9.68 -35.14
C LYS A 495 -6.22 -10.07 -34.29
N ILE A 496 -5.67 -11.27 -34.51
CA ILE A 496 -4.41 -11.68 -33.88
C ILE A 496 -3.26 -10.87 -34.50
N ILE A 497 -2.52 -10.16 -33.66
CA ILE A 497 -1.39 -9.27 -34.03
C ILE A 497 -0.05 -9.79 -33.49
N GLY A 498 -0.06 -10.78 -32.61
CA GLY A 498 1.15 -11.32 -31.99
C GLY A 498 0.89 -12.46 -31.02
N HIS A 499 1.96 -12.95 -30.42
CA HIS A 499 1.93 -13.92 -29.34
C HIS A 499 3.06 -13.69 -28.34
N TRP A 500 2.91 -14.24 -27.14
CA TRP A 500 3.90 -14.16 -26.07
C TRP A 500 4.16 -15.55 -25.48
N THR A 501 5.42 -15.94 -25.43
CA THR A 501 5.91 -17.20 -24.86
C THR A 501 7.30 -16.96 -24.25
N ASP A 502 7.32 -16.41 -23.04
CA ASP A 502 8.50 -15.83 -22.34
C ASP A 502 9.20 -14.66 -23.07
N GLN A 503 8.94 -14.49 -24.37
CA GLN A 503 9.31 -13.38 -25.22
C GLN A 503 8.11 -12.94 -26.06
N LEU A 504 8.08 -11.65 -26.39
CA LEU A 504 7.05 -11.02 -27.20
C LEU A 504 7.38 -11.08 -28.71
N TYR A 505 6.44 -11.60 -29.51
CA TYR A 505 6.46 -11.54 -30.97
C TYR A 505 5.24 -10.76 -31.47
N LEU A 506 5.46 -9.57 -32.02
CA LEU A 506 4.41 -8.60 -32.32
C LEU A 506 4.57 -8.02 -33.73
N ASN A 507 3.51 -8.08 -34.55
CA ASN A 507 3.52 -7.58 -35.91
C ASN A 507 2.91 -6.17 -35.98
N VAL A 508 3.73 -5.16 -35.69
CA VAL A 508 3.33 -3.74 -35.66
C VAL A 508 2.72 -3.28 -37.00
N ASN A 509 3.18 -3.82 -38.13
CA ASN A 509 2.69 -3.48 -39.47
C ASN A 509 1.24 -3.93 -39.74
N GLN A 510 0.70 -4.85 -38.92
CA GLN A 510 -0.69 -5.29 -39.02
C GLN A 510 -1.65 -4.50 -38.11
N MET A 511 -1.12 -3.56 -37.33
CA MET A 511 -1.92 -2.77 -36.38
C MET A 511 -2.65 -1.61 -37.05
N GLN A 512 -3.79 -1.25 -36.48
CA GLN A 512 -4.61 -0.11 -36.88
C GLN A 512 -5.09 0.62 -35.63
N TRP A 513 -5.05 1.94 -35.68
CA TRP A 513 -5.40 2.84 -34.58
C TRP A 513 -6.57 3.74 -34.98
N PRO A 514 -7.27 4.38 -34.02
CA PRO A 514 -8.46 5.18 -34.26
C PRO A 514 -8.35 6.12 -35.47
N GLY A 515 -9.26 5.98 -36.43
CA GLY A 515 -9.26 6.75 -37.68
C GLY A 515 -8.41 6.14 -38.81
N GLY A 516 -7.98 4.89 -38.67
CA GLY A 516 -7.22 4.17 -39.70
C GLY A 516 -5.71 4.49 -39.75
N GLU A 517 -5.16 5.15 -38.72
CA GLU A 517 -3.72 5.39 -38.64
C GLU A 517 -2.96 4.07 -38.41
N GLN A 518 -1.84 3.86 -39.11
CA GLN A 518 -0.90 2.76 -38.82
C GLN A 518 0.18 3.16 -37.82
N LYS A 519 0.36 4.46 -37.57
CA LYS A 519 1.37 4.96 -36.64
C LYS A 519 0.89 4.76 -35.21
N VAL A 520 1.71 4.11 -34.37
CA VAL A 520 1.42 3.92 -32.94
C VAL A 520 1.21 5.29 -32.26
N PRO A 521 0.05 5.53 -31.59
CA PRO A 521 -0.20 6.76 -30.84
C PRO A 521 0.84 6.95 -29.74
N SER A 522 1.33 8.18 -29.53
CA SER A 522 2.32 8.42 -28.47
C SER A 522 1.67 8.45 -27.08
N SER A 523 2.19 7.64 -26.14
CA SER A 523 1.89 7.70 -24.70
C SER A 523 3.20 7.86 -23.92
N ILE A 524 3.68 9.11 -23.86
CA ILE A 524 4.97 9.47 -23.26
C ILE A 524 4.83 10.66 -22.33
N CYS A 525 5.60 10.69 -21.23
CA CYS A 525 5.41 11.67 -20.16
C CYS A 525 5.75 13.10 -20.62
N SER A 526 6.85 13.23 -21.36
CA SER A 526 7.34 14.43 -22.00
C SER A 526 7.97 14.06 -23.33
N GLN A 527 7.80 14.88 -24.37
CA GLN A 527 8.56 14.68 -25.62
C GLN A 527 10.07 14.78 -25.36
N PRO A 528 10.91 13.99 -26.06
CA PRO A 528 12.35 14.17 -26.00
C PRO A 528 12.70 15.60 -26.44
N CYS A 529 13.60 16.25 -25.69
CA CYS A 529 14.00 17.63 -25.97
C CYS A 529 14.56 17.74 -27.40
N LEU A 530 14.06 18.70 -28.18
CA LEU A 530 14.62 19.01 -29.49
C LEU A 530 16.07 19.51 -29.33
N PRO A 531 16.95 19.35 -30.35
CA PRO A 531 18.29 19.94 -30.33
C PRO A 531 18.22 21.44 -29.99
N GLY A 532 18.88 21.85 -28.91
CA GLY A 532 18.84 23.22 -28.37
C GLY A 532 17.86 23.46 -27.21
N GLN A 533 16.98 22.51 -26.88
CA GLN A 533 16.14 22.56 -25.67
C GLN A 533 16.80 21.82 -24.49
N ARG A 534 16.57 22.27 -23.25
CA ARG A 534 17.08 21.62 -22.03
C ARG A 534 15.97 21.32 -21.02
N LYS A 535 16.15 20.26 -20.22
CA LYS A 535 15.36 20.02 -19.00
C LYS A 535 15.53 21.23 -18.07
N LYS A 536 14.43 21.84 -17.60
CA LYS A 536 14.47 23.03 -16.74
C LYS A 536 14.69 22.61 -15.29
N ILE A 537 15.91 22.75 -14.82
CA ILE A 537 16.33 22.57 -13.42
C ILE A 537 16.18 23.91 -12.69
N LEU A 538 16.29 23.94 -11.35
CA LEU A 538 16.49 25.19 -10.61
C LEU A 538 17.77 25.89 -11.13
N GLU A 539 17.59 26.97 -11.89
CA GLU A 539 18.73 27.72 -12.41
C GLU A 539 19.28 28.65 -11.34
N TRP A 540 20.61 28.65 -11.14
CA TRP A 540 21.32 29.53 -10.21
C TRP A 540 21.07 31.04 -10.46
N SER A 541 20.63 31.39 -11.67
CA SER A 541 20.21 32.73 -12.10
C SER A 541 18.82 33.15 -11.61
N SER A 542 18.02 32.23 -11.05
CA SER A 542 16.68 32.53 -10.55
C SER A 542 16.73 33.45 -9.32
N PRO A 543 15.87 34.49 -9.21
CA PRO A 543 15.79 35.32 -8.01
C PRO A 543 15.61 34.51 -6.71
N TRP A 544 14.88 33.40 -6.79
CA TRP A 544 14.67 32.44 -5.70
C TRP A 544 15.97 31.78 -5.20
N ALA A 545 16.97 31.60 -6.07
CA ALA A 545 18.28 31.04 -5.73
C ALA A 545 19.31 32.13 -5.37
N VAL A 546 19.30 33.26 -6.09
CA VAL A 546 20.26 34.37 -5.90
C VAL A 546 20.20 34.95 -4.49
N PHE A 547 19.00 35.18 -3.94
CA PHE A 547 18.86 35.82 -2.63
C PHE A 547 19.38 34.95 -1.46
N PRO A 548 19.05 33.65 -1.32
CA PRO A 548 19.67 32.77 -0.33
C PRO A 548 21.19 32.63 -0.51
N VAL A 549 21.69 32.52 -1.75
CA VAL A 549 23.14 32.41 -2.02
C VAL A 549 23.88 33.65 -1.55
N LEU A 550 23.36 34.86 -1.81
CA LEU A 550 24.00 36.10 -1.37
C LEU A 550 24.09 36.18 0.16
N ILE A 551 23.04 35.79 0.88
CA ILE A 551 23.06 35.72 2.35
C ILE A 551 24.09 34.69 2.83
N ALA A 552 24.15 33.51 2.19
CA ALA A 552 25.10 32.45 2.55
C ALA A 552 26.56 32.84 2.30
N VAL A 553 26.87 33.51 1.17
CA VAL A 553 28.23 34.00 0.87
C VAL A 553 28.67 35.05 1.90
N LEU A 554 27.83 36.05 2.19
CA LEU A 554 28.13 37.06 3.22
C LEU A 554 28.29 36.43 4.61
N GLY A 555 27.44 35.46 4.95
CA GLY A 555 27.51 34.69 6.18
C GLY A 555 28.81 33.87 6.33
N ILE A 556 29.25 33.20 5.26
CA ILE A 556 30.52 32.47 5.24
C ILE A 556 31.70 33.43 5.41
N MET A 557 31.74 34.53 4.66
CA MET A 557 32.81 35.53 4.77
C MET A 557 32.90 36.12 6.19
N ALA A 558 31.76 36.47 6.80
CA ALA A 558 31.70 36.95 8.17
C ALA A 558 32.13 35.86 9.18
N THR A 559 31.73 34.60 8.97
CA THR A 559 32.12 33.48 9.85
C THR A 559 33.63 33.22 9.78
N LEU A 560 34.22 33.21 8.58
CA LEU A 560 35.66 33.07 8.39
C LEU A 560 36.44 34.22 9.03
N PHE A 561 35.95 35.45 8.94
CA PHE A 561 36.56 36.62 9.61
C PHE A 561 36.53 36.48 11.15
N VAL A 562 35.40 36.03 11.72
CA VAL A 562 35.28 35.76 13.16
C VAL A 562 36.23 34.64 13.58
N VAL A 563 36.29 33.52 12.83
CA VAL A 563 37.20 32.40 13.10
C VAL A 563 38.66 32.85 13.03
N ALA A 564 39.07 33.57 11.99
CA ALA A 564 40.43 34.08 11.84
C ALA A 564 40.82 35.01 13.01
N THR A 565 39.91 35.89 13.43
CA THR A 565 40.14 36.75 14.60
C THR A 565 40.27 35.92 15.90
N PHE A 566 39.38 34.95 16.12
CA PHE A 566 39.42 34.10 17.31
C PHE A 566 40.68 33.23 17.38
N VAL A 567 41.17 32.72 16.24
CA VAL A 567 42.44 31.98 16.15
C VAL A 567 43.63 32.91 16.35
N ARG A 568 43.64 34.11 15.74
CA ARG A 568 44.75 35.06 15.85
C ARG A 568 44.92 35.66 17.25
N TYR A 569 43.80 35.77 17.99
CA TYR A 569 43.73 36.30 19.36
C TYR A 569 43.33 35.23 20.40
N ASN A 570 43.61 33.95 20.09
CA ASN A 570 43.21 32.76 20.88
C ASN A 570 43.67 32.79 22.35
N ASP A 571 44.71 33.59 22.66
CA ASP A 571 45.24 33.74 24.01
C ASP A 571 44.67 34.90 24.82
N THR A 572 43.86 35.78 24.22
CA THR A 572 43.20 36.88 24.93
C THR A 572 42.21 36.37 25.99
N PRO A 573 42.04 37.08 27.13
CA PRO A 573 41.13 36.66 28.18
C PRO A 573 39.66 36.66 27.75
N ILE A 574 39.27 37.49 26.78
CA ILE A 574 37.90 37.51 26.24
C ILE A 574 37.59 36.21 25.48
N VAL A 575 38.48 35.78 24.57
CA VAL A 575 38.33 34.53 23.82
C VAL A 575 38.38 33.33 24.76
N LYS A 576 39.30 33.34 25.75
CA LYS A 576 39.37 32.30 26.81
C LYS A 576 38.09 32.23 27.66
N ALA A 577 37.51 33.36 28.06
CA ALA A 577 36.30 33.40 28.89
C ALA A 577 35.07 32.78 28.21
N SER A 578 34.90 33.03 26.90
CA SER A 578 33.77 32.52 26.10
C SER A 578 33.77 31.00 25.88
N GLY A 579 34.82 30.29 26.32
CA GLY A 579 34.97 28.84 26.19
C GLY A 579 35.37 28.45 24.77
N ARG A 580 36.66 28.64 24.45
CA ARG A 580 37.28 28.49 23.12
C ARG A 580 36.79 27.27 22.33
N GLU A 581 36.89 26.08 22.93
CA GLU A 581 36.51 24.83 22.26
C GLU A 581 35.04 24.81 21.80
N LEU A 582 34.11 25.20 22.68
CA LEU A 582 32.69 25.30 22.34
C LEU A 582 32.39 26.46 21.39
N SER A 583 33.22 27.51 21.36
CA SER A 583 33.12 28.57 20.35
C SER A 583 33.48 28.06 18.96
N TYR A 584 34.56 27.28 18.83
CA TYR A 584 34.94 26.68 17.55
C TYR A 584 33.88 25.69 17.06
N VAL A 585 33.36 24.79 17.92
CA VAL A 585 32.26 23.88 17.55
C VAL A 585 31.02 24.65 17.07
N LEU A 586 30.62 25.72 17.77
CA LEU A 586 29.49 26.56 17.36
C LEU A 586 29.75 27.29 16.03
N LEU A 587 30.97 27.81 15.80
CA LEU A 587 31.34 28.45 14.54
C LEU A 587 31.39 27.45 13.37
N THR A 588 31.80 26.20 13.61
CA THR A 588 31.70 25.10 12.62
C THR A 588 30.24 24.79 12.28
N GLY A 589 29.35 24.75 13.28
CA GLY A 589 27.91 24.60 13.05
C GLY A 589 27.33 25.72 12.19
N ILE A 590 27.65 26.98 12.53
CA ILE A 590 27.24 28.18 11.77
C ILE A 590 27.74 28.13 10.32
N PHE A 591 29.00 27.76 10.08
CA PHE A 591 29.56 27.57 8.75
C PHE A 591 28.79 26.49 7.96
N LEU A 592 28.50 25.34 8.57
CA LEU A 592 27.73 24.26 7.94
C LEU A 592 26.29 24.66 7.61
N CYS A 593 25.65 25.50 8.43
CA CYS A 593 24.33 26.05 8.14
C CYS A 593 24.32 26.89 6.86
N TYR A 594 25.33 27.75 6.64
CA TYR A 594 25.45 28.49 5.37
C TYR A 594 25.88 27.61 4.19
N ALA A 595 26.77 26.64 4.41
CA ALA A 595 27.18 25.69 3.36
C ALA A 595 26.02 24.83 2.83
N THR A 596 25.07 24.49 3.71
CA THR A 596 23.85 23.73 3.35
C THR A 596 23.01 24.44 2.29
N THR A 597 23.01 25.79 2.24
CA THR A 597 22.30 26.55 1.19
C THR A 597 22.75 26.16 -0.21
N PHE A 598 24.05 25.93 -0.43
CA PHE A 598 24.59 25.49 -1.72
C PHE A 598 24.17 24.05 -2.06
N LEU A 599 24.16 23.14 -1.07
CA LEU A 599 23.71 21.76 -1.25
C LEU A 599 22.22 21.69 -1.64
N MET A 600 21.39 22.54 -1.04
CA MET A 600 19.95 22.61 -1.30
C MET A 600 19.59 23.24 -2.65
N ILE A 601 20.48 24.07 -3.23
CA ILE A 601 20.30 24.70 -4.55
C ILE A 601 20.96 23.89 -5.68
N SER A 602 22.01 23.11 -5.38
CA SER A 602 22.72 22.26 -6.35
C SER A 602 21.79 21.31 -7.12
N THR A 603 22.21 20.86 -8.30
CA THR A 603 21.46 19.89 -9.11
C THR A 603 21.23 18.60 -8.30
N PRO A 604 19.99 18.10 -8.16
CA PRO A 604 19.75 16.84 -7.45
C PRO A 604 20.42 15.67 -8.17
N ASP A 605 21.15 14.90 -7.39
CA ASP A 605 21.84 13.68 -7.77
C ASP A 605 21.83 12.76 -6.52
N VAL A 606 22.05 11.45 -6.68
CA VAL A 606 22.07 10.49 -5.55
C VAL A 606 23.06 10.96 -4.46
N PHE A 607 24.24 11.47 -4.85
CA PHE A 607 25.22 12.01 -3.91
C PHE A 607 24.71 13.29 -3.24
N VAL A 608 24.21 14.25 -4.02
CA VAL A 608 23.68 15.53 -3.49
C VAL A 608 22.49 15.31 -2.56
N CYS A 609 21.58 14.39 -2.88
CA CYS A 609 20.44 14.02 -2.06
C CYS A 609 20.85 13.34 -0.74
N SER A 610 21.88 12.49 -0.78
CA SER A 610 22.52 11.95 0.43
C SER A 610 23.06 13.07 1.33
N LEU A 611 23.84 14.00 0.76
CA LEU A 611 24.43 15.12 1.51
C LEU A 611 23.35 16.06 2.08
N ARG A 612 22.25 16.32 1.35
CA ARG A 612 21.12 17.12 1.84
C ARG A 612 20.49 16.50 3.10
N ARG A 613 20.20 15.19 3.08
CA ARG A 613 19.64 14.48 4.25
C ARG A 613 20.56 14.57 5.48
N ILE A 614 21.88 14.50 5.29
CA ILE A 614 22.88 14.62 6.36
C ILE A 614 22.97 16.06 6.89
N PHE A 615 23.31 17.03 6.03
CA PHE A 615 23.74 18.36 6.48
C PHE A 615 22.59 19.27 6.93
N LEU A 616 21.36 19.03 6.45
CA LEU A 616 20.19 19.84 6.81
C LEU A 616 19.92 19.85 8.33
N GLY A 617 19.95 18.68 8.97
CA GLY A 617 19.79 18.58 10.42
C GLY A 617 21.10 18.81 11.19
N LEU A 618 22.24 18.40 10.62
CA LEU A 618 23.52 18.35 11.33
C LEU A 618 24.09 19.73 11.70
N GLY A 619 24.06 20.71 10.79
CA GLY A 619 24.60 22.05 11.07
C GLY A 619 23.85 22.77 12.22
N MET A 620 22.52 22.66 12.21
CA MET A 620 21.65 23.19 13.27
C MET A 620 21.86 22.43 14.59
N SER A 621 21.98 21.10 14.55
CA SER A 621 22.25 20.27 15.72
C SER A 621 23.57 20.61 16.39
N ILE A 622 24.67 20.75 15.62
CA ILE A 622 25.99 21.17 16.14
C ILE A 622 25.89 22.54 16.82
N SER A 623 25.23 23.49 16.16
CA SER A 623 25.07 24.86 16.68
C SER A 623 24.30 24.88 18.01
N TYR A 624 23.12 24.26 18.07
CA TYR A 624 22.31 24.26 19.29
C TYR A 624 22.85 23.35 20.39
N ALA A 625 23.54 22.24 20.08
CA ALA A 625 24.20 21.41 21.08
C ALA A 625 25.34 22.16 21.80
N ALA A 626 26.16 22.91 21.05
CA ALA A 626 27.21 23.74 21.62
C ALA A 626 26.64 24.90 22.46
N LEU A 627 25.59 25.58 21.96
CA LEU A 627 24.93 26.69 22.65
C LEU A 627 24.19 26.22 23.92
N LEU A 628 23.50 25.08 23.86
CA LEU A 628 22.89 24.42 25.02
C LEU A 628 23.95 24.05 26.07
N THR A 629 25.10 23.52 25.64
CA THR A 629 26.19 23.19 26.57
C THR A 629 26.78 24.44 27.23
N LYS A 630 26.95 25.55 26.50
CA LYS A 630 27.34 26.85 27.07
C LYS A 630 26.31 27.36 28.09
N THR A 631 25.03 27.34 27.75
CA THR A 631 23.94 27.84 28.61
C THR A 631 23.77 26.99 29.86
N ASN A 632 23.80 25.66 29.72
CA ASN A 632 23.75 24.71 30.82
C ASN A 632 24.97 24.84 31.76
N ARG A 633 26.18 25.08 31.23
CA ARG A 633 27.36 25.42 32.04
C ARG A 633 27.11 26.65 32.92
N ILE A 634 26.56 27.73 32.36
CA ILE A 634 26.21 28.95 33.12
C ILE A 634 25.17 28.61 34.21
N TYR A 635 24.09 27.91 33.84
CA TYR A 635 23.06 27.49 34.80
C TYR A 635 23.63 26.67 35.97
N ARG A 636 24.45 25.64 35.72
CA ARG A 636 25.06 24.82 36.79
C ARG A 636 25.94 25.64 37.73
N ILE A 637 26.72 26.58 37.21
CA ILE A 637 27.60 27.45 38.02
C ILE A 637 26.76 28.32 38.98
N PHE A 638 25.68 28.93 38.49
CA PHE A 638 24.82 29.78 39.31
C PHE A 638 23.93 29.02 40.26
N GLU A 639 23.35 27.89 39.84
CA GLU A 639 22.45 27.10 40.69
C GLU A 639 23.21 26.43 41.83
N GLN A 640 24.38 25.84 41.56
CA GLN A 640 25.22 25.29 42.61
C GLN A 640 25.83 26.38 43.50
N GLY A 641 26.15 27.56 42.93
CA GLY A 641 26.63 28.72 43.70
C GLY A 641 25.63 29.27 44.73
N LYS A 642 24.33 28.93 44.63
CA LYS A 642 23.32 29.19 45.68
C LYS A 642 23.40 28.21 46.84
N MET A 643 23.94 27.01 46.62
CA MET A 643 23.88 25.87 47.54
C MET A 643 25.24 25.49 48.14
N SER A 644 26.35 25.77 47.44
CA SER A 644 27.70 25.38 47.87
C SER A 644 28.78 26.24 47.21
N VAL A 645 29.92 26.38 47.90
CA VAL A 645 31.14 27.04 47.39
C VAL A 645 31.99 26.10 46.53
N SER A 646 31.68 24.79 46.52
CA SER A 646 32.39 23.81 45.68
C SER A 646 32.02 23.93 44.20
N ALA A 647 32.99 23.72 43.32
CA ALA A 647 32.78 23.78 41.87
C ALA A 647 31.86 22.63 41.36
N PRO A 648 30.91 22.92 40.45
CA PRO A 648 30.12 21.87 39.80
C PRO A 648 30.93 20.80 39.08
N ARG A 649 30.38 19.58 39.08
CA ARG A 649 30.84 18.50 38.20
C ARG A 649 30.66 18.91 36.73
N PHE A 650 31.54 18.42 35.87
CA PHE A 650 31.55 18.66 34.42
C PHE A 650 31.74 20.14 34.00
N ILE A 651 32.66 20.87 34.64
CA ILE A 651 33.09 22.22 34.20
C ILE A 651 34.30 22.18 33.24
N SER A 652 35.08 21.10 33.19
CA SER A 652 36.28 21.07 32.33
C SER A 652 35.94 21.17 30.84
N PRO A 653 36.76 21.82 30.00
CA PRO A 653 36.53 21.90 28.56
C PRO A 653 36.33 20.53 27.89
N ALA A 654 37.12 19.53 28.29
CA ALA A 654 36.98 18.14 27.83
C ALA A 654 35.58 17.58 28.15
N SER A 655 35.09 17.73 29.39
CA SER A 655 33.74 17.26 29.75
C SER A 655 32.61 17.99 29.01
N GLN A 656 32.82 19.26 28.63
CA GLN A 656 31.86 20.03 27.83
C GLN A 656 31.83 19.57 26.36
N LEU A 657 33.00 19.28 25.77
CA LEU A 657 33.08 18.70 24.43
C LEU A 657 32.41 17.32 24.38
N VAL A 658 32.64 16.45 25.37
CA VAL A 658 31.97 15.14 25.45
C VAL A 658 30.45 15.31 25.47
N ILE A 659 29.90 16.19 26.32
CA ILE A 659 28.45 16.46 26.36
C ILE A 659 27.93 16.96 25.00
N THR A 660 28.68 17.85 24.33
CA THR A 660 28.29 18.41 23.03
C THR A 660 28.30 17.34 21.93
N PHE A 661 29.34 16.50 21.86
CA PHE A 661 29.42 15.42 20.89
C PHE A 661 28.39 14.31 21.15
N SER A 662 28.07 14.00 22.42
CA SER A 662 26.98 13.07 22.75
C SER A 662 25.60 13.57 22.31
N LEU A 663 25.36 14.89 22.29
CA LEU A 663 24.10 15.44 21.74
C LEU A 663 24.10 15.38 20.20
N ILE A 664 25.23 15.69 19.55
CA ILE A 664 25.37 15.61 18.09
C ILE A 664 25.22 14.16 17.58
N SER A 665 25.71 13.16 18.33
CA SER A 665 25.64 11.75 17.92
C SER A 665 24.20 11.22 17.81
N VAL A 666 23.24 11.79 18.55
CA VAL A 666 21.81 11.44 18.45
C VAL A 666 21.26 11.78 17.05
N GLN A 667 21.59 12.96 16.52
CA GLN A 667 21.20 13.35 15.15
C GLN A 667 21.85 12.43 14.11
N LEU A 668 23.14 12.12 14.27
CA LEU A 668 23.86 11.25 13.34
C LEU A 668 23.28 9.82 13.33
N LEU A 669 22.98 9.25 14.50
CA LEU A 669 22.37 7.93 14.61
C LEU A 669 20.99 7.88 13.95
N GLY A 670 20.15 8.92 14.14
CA GLY A 670 18.86 9.03 13.46
C GLY A 670 18.99 9.05 11.93
N VAL A 671 19.97 9.79 11.40
CA VAL A 671 20.26 9.82 9.96
C VAL A 671 20.78 8.48 9.44
N CYS A 672 21.66 7.79 10.18
CA CYS A 672 22.17 6.47 9.80
C CYS A 672 21.06 5.41 9.76
N VAL A 673 20.16 5.40 10.74
CA VAL A 673 18.99 4.51 10.74
C VAL A 673 18.08 4.82 9.54
N TRP A 674 17.87 6.09 9.20
CA TRP A 674 17.06 6.48 8.05
C TRP A 674 17.61 5.91 6.73
N PHE A 675 18.92 6.02 6.48
CA PHE A 675 19.54 5.44 5.26
C PHE A 675 19.41 3.92 5.15
N GLY A 676 19.27 3.20 6.27
CA GLY A 676 19.05 1.75 6.28
C GLY A 676 17.60 1.34 5.97
N VAL A 677 16.63 2.21 6.25
CA VAL A 677 15.20 1.97 5.98
C VAL A 677 14.79 2.47 4.60
N ASP A 678 15.33 3.61 4.18
CA ASP A 678 14.93 4.34 2.98
C ASP A 678 16.15 4.99 2.31
N PRO A 679 16.73 4.37 1.25
CA PRO A 679 17.90 4.87 0.57
C PRO A 679 17.56 6.12 -0.27
N SER A 680 18.40 7.17 -0.22
CA SER A 680 18.12 8.40 -0.94
C SER A 680 18.26 8.26 -2.45
N GLN A 681 17.18 8.53 -3.18
CA GLN A 681 17.16 8.57 -4.64
C GLN A 681 16.82 9.99 -5.17
N ALA A 682 17.13 10.24 -6.43
CA ALA A 682 16.70 11.44 -7.15
C ALA A 682 15.57 11.03 -8.11
N ILE A 683 14.40 11.64 -7.95
CA ILE A 683 13.18 11.31 -8.70
C ILE A 683 12.72 12.50 -9.54
N ILE A 684 12.11 12.24 -10.69
CA ILE A 684 11.48 13.28 -11.50
C ILE A 684 10.00 13.33 -11.09
N ASP A 685 9.62 14.44 -10.48
CA ASP A 685 8.24 14.70 -10.10
C ASP A 685 7.50 15.43 -11.23
N TYR A 686 6.32 14.93 -11.58
CA TYR A 686 5.45 15.49 -12.60
C TYR A 686 4.16 16.11 -12.01
N GLU A 687 3.96 15.99 -10.69
CA GLU A 687 2.76 16.41 -9.98
C GLU A 687 2.77 17.93 -9.67
N ASP A 688 3.92 18.47 -9.24
CA ASP A 688 4.08 19.88 -8.80
C ASP A 688 3.90 20.96 -9.90
N GLN A 689 3.99 20.62 -11.20
CA GLN A 689 3.80 21.57 -12.32
C GLN A 689 2.77 21.12 -13.37
N ARG A 690 1.59 20.68 -12.90
CA ARG A 690 0.45 20.36 -13.77
C ARG A 690 -0.05 21.60 -14.55
N THR A 691 0.40 21.75 -15.80
CA THR A 691 -0.17 22.71 -16.75
C THR A 691 -1.38 22.09 -17.45
N ALA A 692 -2.43 22.90 -17.68
CA ALA A 692 -3.63 22.47 -18.42
C ALA A 692 -3.37 22.05 -19.88
N ASN A 693 -2.15 22.27 -20.41
CA ASN A 693 -1.74 21.82 -21.72
C ASN A 693 -0.63 20.74 -21.61
N PRO A 694 -0.86 19.51 -22.11
CA PRO A 694 0.10 18.39 -22.04
C PRO A 694 1.49 18.69 -22.62
N THR A 695 1.55 19.50 -23.68
CA THR A 695 2.79 19.84 -24.40
C THR A 695 3.74 20.73 -23.59
N MET A 696 3.27 21.26 -22.46
CA MET A 696 4.02 22.15 -21.55
C MET A 696 4.30 21.50 -20.19
N ALA A 697 4.01 20.22 -20.01
CA ALA A 697 4.28 19.49 -18.78
C ALA A 697 5.79 19.50 -18.46
N ARG A 698 6.16 20.01 -17.28
CA ARG A 698 7.55 20.10 -16.82
C ARG A 698 7.76 19.13 -15.67
N GLY A 699 8.47 18.03 -15.93
CA GLY A 699 9.03 17.20 -14.87
C GLY A 699 10.11 17.96 -14.11
N VAL A 700 9.98 18.04 -12.79
CA VAL A 700 10.91 18.70 -11.90
C VAL A 700 11.74 17.63 -11.19
N LEU A 701 13.05 17.63 -11.43
CA LEU A 701 13.96 16.74 -10.73
C LEU A 701 14.07 17.18 -9.26
N LYS A 702 13.73 16.29 -8.33
CA LYS A 702 13.82 16.51 -6.87
C LYS A 702 14.47 15.31 -6.18
N CYS A 703 14.91 15.51 -4.94
CA CYS A 703 15.30 14.38 -4.09
C CYS A 703 14.03 13.70 -3.55
N ASP A 704 14.04 12.37 -3.44
CA ASP A 704 12.97 11.65 -2.75
C ASP A 704 13.07 11.90 -1.24
N ILE A 705 12.32 12.89 -0.76
CA ILE A 705 12.25 13.29 0.65
C ILE A 705 10.81 13.74 0.88
N SER A 706 10.07 13.02 1.73
CA SER A 706 8.69 13.40 2.06
C SER A 706 8.67 14.66 2.96
N ASP A 707 7.56 15.40 2.91
CA ASP A 707 7.33 16.55 3.80
C ASP A 707 7.44 16.11 5.30
N LEU A 708 7.01 14.89 5.63
CA LEU A 708 7.18 14.28 6.97
C LEU A 708 8.65 14.02 7.32
N SER A 709 9.43 13.46 6.38
CA SER A 709 10.87 13.21 6.56
C SER A 709 11.64 14.50 6.86
N LEU A 710 11.28 15.59 6.18
CA LEU A 710 11.87 16.92 6.41
C LEU A 710 11.61 17.43 7.84
N ILE A 711 10.37 17.27 8.33
CA ILE A 711 9.97 17.64 9.69
C ILE A 711 10.73 16.78 10.71
N CYS A 712 10.83 15.47 10.49
CA CYS A 712 11.59 14.57 11.37
C CYS A 712 13.07 14.94 11.46
N LEU A 713 13.72 15.27 10.32
CA LEU A 713 15.12 15.69 10.27
C LEU A 713 15.39 16.98 11.07
N LEU A 714 14.47 17.94 11.04
CA LEU A 714 14.56 19.20 11.77
C LEU A 714 14.07 19.10 13.22
N GLY A 715 13.22 18.12 13.55
CA GLY A 715 12.54 18.00 14.84
C GLY A 715 13.48 17.92 16.04
N TYR A 716 14.59 17.16 15.94
CA TYR A 716 15.59 17.10 17.01
C TYR A 716 16.33 18.45 17.19
N SER A 717 16.61 19.16 16.10
CA SER A 717 17.18 20.52 16.16
C SER A 717 16.22 21.53 16.80
N MET A 718 14.90 21.41 16.54
CA MET A 718 13.90 22.22 17.25
C MET A 718 13.82 21.88 18.74
N LEU A 719 13.91 20.60 19.11
CA LEU A 719 13.95 20.17 20.51
C LEU A 719 15.17 20.74 21.24
N LEU A 720 16.37 20.68 20.63
CA LEU A 720 17.58 21.31 21.17
C LEU A 720 17.42 22.83 21.33
N MET A 721 16.84 23.51 20.34
CA MET A 721 16.56 24.95 20.39
C MET A 721 15.63 25.28 21.57
N VAL A 722 14.45 24.64 21.66
CA VAL A 722 13.47 24.87 22.74
C VAL A 722 14.10 24.60 24.12
N THR A 723 14.87 23.50 24.25
CA THR A 723 15.59 23.17 25.48
C THR A 723 16.59 24.27 25.85
N CYS A 724 17.36 24.78 24.88
CA CYS A 724 18.30 25.87 25.09
C CYS A 724 17.58 27.18 25.49
N THR A 725 16.42 27.48 24.91
CA THR A 725 15.59 28.64 25.31
C THR A 725 15.11 28.52 26.76
N VAL A 726 14.67 27.33 27.21
CA VAL A 726 14.28 27.10 28.61
C VAL A 726 15.46 27.36 29.57
N TYR A 727 16.66 26.87 29.24
CA TYR A 727 17.86 27.17 30.04
C TYR A 727 18.25 28.64 29.99
N ALA A 728 18.11 29.30 28.83
CA ALA A 728 18.40 30.73 28.68
C ALA A 728 17.50 31.59 29.58
N ILE A 729 16.20 31.27 29.63
CA ILE A 729 15.23 31.89 30.55
C ILE A 729 15.67 31.70 32.01
N LYS A 730 16.07 30.48 32.42
CA LYS A 730 16.58 30.22 33.76
C LYS A 730 17.85 31.04 34.08
N THR A 731 18.70 31.30 33.10
CA THR A 731 19.91 32.12 33.27
C THR A 731 19.70 33.64 33.15
N ARG A 732 18.48 34.13 32.92
CA ARG A 732 18.23 35.58 32.71
C ARG A 732 18.59 36.47 33.91
N GLY A 733 18.54 35.92 35.13
CA GLY A 733 18.84 36.62 36.39
C GLY A 733 20.33 36.65 36.77
N VAL A 734 21.21 36.24 35.86
CA VAL A 734 22.67 36.26 36.06
C VAL A 734 23.18 37.71 36.09
N PRO A 735 24.01 38.11 37.08
CA PRO A 735 24.56 39.45 37.16
C PRO A 735 25.46 39.79 35.96
N GLU A 736 25.49 41.06 35.58
CA GLU A 736 26.15 41.55 34.34
C GLU A 736 27.65 41.30 34.30
N THR A 737 28.29 40.97 35.42
CA THR A 737 29.68 40.50 35.46
C THR A 737 29.92 39.24 34.61
N PHE A 738 28.87 38.47 34.30
CA PHE A 738 28.89 37.37 33.32
C PHE A 738 28.13 37.77 32.04
N ASN A 739 28.69 38.77 31.33
CA ASN A 739 28.17 39.42 30.11
C ASN A 739 27.71 38.50 28.94
N GLU A 740 27.94 37.18 29.00
CA GLU A 740 27.58 36.25 27.93
C GLU A 740 26.13 35.73 28.01
N ALA A 741 25.49 35.77 29.19
CA ALA A 741 24.14 35.21 29.38
C ALA A 741 23.03 36.01 28.65
N LYS A 742 23.09 37.35 28.65
CA LYS A 742 22.09 38.19 27.97
C LYS A 742 22.10 38.01 26.44
N PRO A 743 23.26 38.07 25.73
CA PRO A 743 23.33 37.81 24.29
C PRO A 743 22.85 36.40 23.90
N ILE A 744 23.14 35.37 24.72
CA ILE A 744 22.61 34.02 24.51
C ILE A 744 21.08 34.02 24.57
N GLY A 745 20.48 34.68 25.58
CA GLY A 745 19.02 34.83 25.67
C GLY A 745 18.41 35.46 24.43
N PHE A 746 18.93 36.61 23.99
CA PHE A 746 18.43 37.27 22.77
C PHE A 746 18.58 36.40 21.53
N THR A 747 19.72 35.73 21.36
CA THR A 747 19.97 34.77 20.26
C THR A 747 18.86 33.71 20.22
N MET A 748 18.59 33.07 21.36
CA MET A 748 17.58 32.01 21.46
C MET A 748 16.16 32.50 21.18
N TYR A 749 15.77 33.67 21.71
CA TYR A 749 14.43 34.22 21.47
C TYR A 749 14.23 34.57 19.99
N THR A 750 15.21 35.22 19.36
CA THR A 750 15.12 35.59 17.94
C THR A 750 15.15 34.35 17.03
N THR A 751 15.97 33.32 17.31
CA THR A 751 15.94 32.07 16.52
C THR A 751 14.62 31.33 16.69
N CYS A 752 14.01 31.30 17.88
CA CYS A 752 12.68 30.73 18.06
C CYS A 752 11.62 31.43 17.20
N ILE A 753 11.65 32.76 17.09
CA ILE A 753 10.71 33.52 16.25
C ILE A 753 10.88 33.15 14.76
N VAL A 754 12.12 33.04 14.26
CA VAL A 754 12.40 32.63 12.87
C VAL A 754 11.81 31.25 12.57
N TRP A 755 11.94 30.28 13.48
CA TRP A 755 11.41 28.92 13.29
C TRP A 755 9.90 28.82 13.50
N LEU A 756 9.30 29.64 14.37
CA LEU A 756 7.84 29.76 14.48
C LEU A 756 7.20 30.36 13.21
N ALA A 757 7.90 31.27 12.53
CA ALA A 757 7.45 31.82 11.23
C ALA A 757 7.64 30.82 10.07
N PHE A 758 8.68 29.98 10.10
CA PHE A 758 8.95 28.96 9.08
C PHE A 758 7.77 27.97 8.90
N ILE A 759 7.26 27.42 10.00
CA ILE A 759 6.24 26.35 9.98
C ILE A 759 4.99 26.72 9.15
N PRO A 760 4.27 27.83 9.42
CA PRO A 760 3.08 28.19 8.66
C PRO A 760 3.38 28.56 7.19
N ILE A 761 4.56 29.11 6.89
CA ILE A 761 4.97 29.39 5.50
C ILE A 761 5.22 28.09 4.74
N PHE A 762 5.91 27.13 5.36
CA PHE A 762 6.23 25.84 4.75
C PHE A 762 4.99 25.01 4.41
N PHE A 763 3.99 24.96 5.30
CA PHE A 763 2.74 24.24 5.06
C PHE A 763 1.72 25.05 4.23
N GLY A 764 1.61 26.36 4.44
CA GLY A 764 0.67 27.21 3.72
C GLY A 764 0.96 27.34 2.22
N THR A 765 2.19 27.04 1.80
CA THR A 765 2.62 27.06 0.39
C THR A 765 2.43 25.73 -0.34
N SER A 766 1.90 24.70 0.33
CA SER A 766 1.64 23.35 -0.22
C SER A 766 0.71 23.31 -1.44
N GLN A 767 -0.12 24.34 -1.65
CA GLN A 767 -1.03 24.46 -2.80
C GLN A 767 -0.50 25.36 -3.94
N SER A 768 0.72 25.90 -3.82
CA SER A 768 1.29 26.82 -4.82
C SER A 768 1.92 26.08 -5.99
N ARG A 769 1.75 26.61 -7.22
CA ARG A 769 2.46 26.15 -8.45
C ARG A 769 3.99 26.26 -8.36
N GLU A 770 4.49 26.99 -7.36
CA GLU A 770 5.92 27.15 -7.07
C GLU A 770 6.32 26.48 -5.74
N LYS A 771 5.57 25.47 -5.25
CA LYS A 771 5.79 24.74 -3.99
C LYS A 771 7.27 24.46 -3.72
N MET A 772 7.95 23.71 -4.59
CA MET A 772 9.37 23.36 -4.43
C MET A 772 10.27 24.60 -4.29
N TYR A 773 10.06 25.64 -5.12
CA TYR A 773 10.87 26.85 -5.11
C TYR A 773 10.70 27.59 -3.78
N ILE A 774 9.46 27.81 -3.36
CA ILE A 774 9.15 28.54 -2.13
C ILE A 774 9.63 27.76 -0.91
N GLN A 775 9.32 26.47 -0.80
CA GLN A 775 9.75 25.63 0.33
C GLN A 775 11.28 25.56 0.47
N THR A 776 12.01 25.34 -0.61
CA THR A 776 13.49 25.29 -0.61
C THR A 776 14.09 26.66 -0.24
N THR A 777 13.53 27.74 -0.78
CA THR A 777 13.98 29.11 -0.51
C THR A 777 13.69 29.52 0.93
N THR A 778 12.48 29.29 1.43
CA THR A 778 12.11 29.60 2.82
C THR A 778 12.98 28.81 3.80
N LEU A 779 13.21 27.51 3.57
CA LEU A 779 14.05 26.68 4.42
C LEU A 779 15.50 27.18 4.48
N THR A 780 16.11 27.46 3.33
CA THR A 780 17.50 27.96 3.28
C THR A 780 17.64 29.37 3.87
N ILE A 781 16.64 30.24 3.70
CA ILE A 781 16.59 31.56 4.36
C ILE A 781 16.44 31.40 5.87
N SER A 782 15.53 30.57 6.38
CA SER A 782 15.33 30.36 7.82
C SER A 782 16.59 29.80 8.50
N VAL A 783 17.27 28.83 7.88
CA VAL A 783 18.56 28.30 8.36
C VAL A 783 19.64 29.38 8.35
N SER A 784 19.77 30.13 7.26
CA SER A 784 20.78 31.19 7.12
C SER A 784 20.55 32.36 8.08
N LEU A 785 19.29 32.77 8.31
CA LEU A 785 18.92 33.79 9.29
C LEU A 785 19.23 33.33 10.72
N SER A 786 18.94 32.07 11.06
CA SER A 786 19.26 31.50 12.36
C SER A 786 20.78 31.50 12.64
N ALA A 787 21.58 31.20 11.62
CA ALA A 787 23.04 31.31 11.67
C ALA A 787 23.50 32.77 11.82
N SER A 788 22.92 33.71 11.06
CA SER A 788 23.25 35.14 11.12
C SER A 788 22.92 35.78 12.47
N VAL A 789 21.80 35.42 13.10
CA VAL A 789 21.44 35.85 14.46
C VAL A 789 22.48 35.35 15.47
N SER A 790 22.88 34.08 15.36
CA SER A 790 23.88 33.46 16.24
C SER A 790 25.27 34.11 16.08
N LEU A 791 25.69 34.40 14.85
CA LEU A 791 26.95 35.09 14.56
C LEU A 791 26.91 36.55 15.06
N GLY A 792 25.84 37.26 14.73
CA GLY A 792 25.64 38.67 15.04
C GLY A 792 25.59 38.96 16.53
N MET A 793 24.75 38.25 17.28
CA MET A 793 24.53 38.54 18.70
C MET A 793 25.64 37.98 19.61
N LEU A 794 26.24 36.82 19.28
CA LEU A 794 27.21 36.16 20.17
C LEU A 794 28.67 36.53 19.90
N TYR A 795 29.02 36.91 18.67
CA TYR A 795 30.41 37.05 18.24
C TYR A 795 30.80 38.45 17.77
N ILE A 796 29.94 39.20 17.04
CA ILE A 796 30.29 40.57 16.60
C ILE A 796 30.69 41.47 17.78
N PRO A 797 29.97 41.52 18.93
CA PRO A 797 30.38 42.35 20.07
C PRO A 797 31.75 41.96 20.64
N LYS A 798 32.11 40.66 20.59
CA LYS A 798 33.41 40.17 21.08
C LYS A 798 34.54 40.53 20.10
N VAL A 799 34.31 40.36 18.81
CA VAL A 799 35.27 40.74 17.76
C VAL A 799 35.50 42.25 17.75
N TYR A 800 34.43 43.05 17.89
CA TYR A 800 34.52 44.50 18.01
C TYR A 800 35.42 44.93 19.18
N VAL A 801 35.20 44.38 20.39
CA VAL A 801 36.05 44.69 21.54
C VAL A 801 37.49 44.20 21.34
N VAL A 802 37.69 42.98 20.79
CA VAL A 802 39.03 42.42 20.57
C VAL A 802 39.87 43.27 19.60
N LEU A 803 39.26 43.83 18.55
CA LEU A 803 39.95 44.60 17.51
C LEU A 803 40.05 46.11 17.80
N PHE A 804 38.96 46.75 18.22
CA PHE A 804 38.87 48.21 18.37
C PHE A 804 39.08 48.72 19.80
N HIS A 805 38.97 47.83 20.81
CA HIS A 805 39.13 48.18 22.22
C HIS A 805 40.18 47.29 22.94
N PRO A 806 41.44 47.27 22.47
CA PRO A 806 42.49 46.42 23.03
C PRO A 806 42.78 46.70 24.51
N GLU A 807 42.47 47.89 25.02
CA GLU A 807 42.54 48.26 26.43
C GLU A 807 41.59 47.43 27.33
N GLN A 808 40.57 46.79 26.75
CA GLN A 808 39.65 45.90 27.45
C GLN A 808 40.11 44.43 27.43
N ASN A 809 41.15 44.09 26.66
CA ASN A 809 41.70 42.74 26.52
C ASN A 809 42.68 42.33 27.65
N VAL A 810 42.83 43.12 28.72
CA VAL A 810 43.68 42.78 29.88
C VAL A 810 42.93 41.96 30.94
N SER A 811 43.64 41.04 31.59
CA SER A 811 43.06 40.22 32.66
C SER A 811 42.77 41.05 33.91
N LYS A 812 41.49 41.39 34.14
CA LYS A 812 41.06 41.99 35.41
C LYS A 812 41.40 41.03 36.56
N ARG A 813 42.17 41.55 37.53
CA ARG A 813 42.78 40.82 38.66
C ARG A 813 41.79 39.83 39.29
N LYS A 814 42.18 38.55 39.47
CA LYS A 814 41.33 37.47 40.02
C LYS A 814 40.63 37.91 41.32
N ARG A 815 39.35 38.32 41.26
CA ARG A 815 38.52 38.44 42.46
C ARG A 815 38.16 37.02 42.93
N SER A 816 38.50 36.71 44.17
CA SER A 816 38.26 35.41 44.80
C SER A 816 36.79 34.99 44.68
N LEU A 817 36.54 33.68 44.58
CA LEU A 817 35.19 33.09 44.53
C LEU A 817 34.29 33.62 45.67
N LYS A 818 34.88 33.90 46.85
CA LYS A 818 34.21 34.53 47.99
C LYS A 818 33.43 35.81 47.62
N ALA A 819 34.00 36.68 46.78
CA ALA A 819 33.38 37.96 46.42
C ALA A 819 32.20 37.83 45.43
N VAL A 820 32.17 36.75 44.64
CA VAL A 820 31.06 36.46 43.71
C VAL A 820 29.84 35.94 44.49
N VAL A 821 30.08 35.12 45.52
CA VAL A 821 29.02 34.60 46.40
C VAL A 821 28.36 35.75 47.17
N THR A 822 29.12 36.70 47.72
CA THR A 822 28.55 37.88 48.43
C THR A 822 27.65 38.74 47.54
N ALA A 823 27.96 38.89 46.25
CA ALA A 823 27.13 39.63 45.31
C ALA A 823 25.80 38.91 45.00
N ALA A 824 25.80 37.58 44.99
CA ALA A 824 24.58 36.79 44.77
C ALA A 824 23.59 36.89 45.95
N THR A 825 24.07 37.05 47.18
CA THR A 825 23.21 37.21 48.37
C THR A 825 22.51 38.58 48.44
N MET A 826 23.12 39.64 47.88
CA MET A 826 22.57 41.00 47.97
C MET A 826 21.43 41.30 46.98
N SER A 827 21.30 40.55 45.88
CA SER A 827 20.33 40.86 44.82
C SER A 827 18.87 40.47 45.13
N ASN A 828 18.59 39.85 46.27
CA ASN A 828 17.26 39.32 46.63
C ASN A 828 16.43 40.21 47.59
N LYS A 829 16.85 41.46 47.85
CA LYS A 829 16.09 42.44 48.64
C LYS A 829 15.90 43.78 47.92
N PHE A 830 15.04 43.83 46.90
CA PHE A 830 14.33 45.05 46.52
C PHE A 830 13.06 44.71 45.72
N ASN A 831 11.89 44.90 46.34
CA ASN A 831 10.58 44.86 45.66
C ASN A 831 9.60 45.75 46.45
N PRO A 832 9.12 46.89 45.91
CA PRO A 832 8.20 47.77 46.61
C PRO A 832 6.74 47.57 46.12
N LYS A 833 5.88 47.00 46.97
CA LYS A 833 4.41 47.20 46.87
C LYS A 833 3.79 47.40 48.25
N GLY A 834 3.07 48.51 48.39
CA GLY A 834 2.66 49.12 49.65
C GLY A 834 1.57 48.42 50.47
N GLY A 835 1.38 48.94 51.68
CA GLY A 835 0.30 48.57 52.61
C GLY A 835 0.49 49.19 54.01
N LEU A 836 -0.17 50.33 54.24
CA LEU A 836 -0.46 50.99 55.54
C LEU A 836 0.68 51.65 56.36
N ARG A 837 0.33 52.84 56.87
CA ARG A 837 0.93 53.62 57.98
C ARG A 837 0.60 52.94 59.33
N PRO A 838 1.33 53.14 60.45
CA PRO A 838 1.74 54.45 60.96
C PRO A 838 3.18 54.60 61.49
N ASN A 839 3.46 55.78 62.03
CA ASN A 839 4.71 56.33 62.54
C ASN A 839 5.55 55.40 63.43
N GLY A 840 6.87 55.67 63.45
CA GLY A 840 7.69 55.47 64.65
C GLY A 840 8.75 54.36 64.54
N GLU A 841 9.99 54.80 64.42
CA GLU A 841 11.24 54.16 64.87
C GLU A 841 11.31 52.62 65.04
N ALA A 842 12.27 52.02 64.33
CA ALA A 842 12.86 50.74 64.71
C ALA A 842 14.40 50.85 64.68
N LYS A 843 15.02 50.75 65.86
CA LYS A 843 16.44 50.41 66.00
C LYS A 843 16.57 48.92 66.34
N SER A 844 17.65 48.35 65.85
CA SER A 844 18.14 46.97 66.03
C SER A 844 18.36 46.52 67.47
N GLU A 845 18.23 45.20 67.69
CA GLU A 845 19.20 44.33 68.39
C GLU A 845 19.18 42.96 67.63
N LEU A 846 20.31 42.32 67.27
CA LEU A 846 21.35 41.61 68.06
C LEU A 846 20.84 40.25 68.64
N CYS A 847 21.65 39.19 68.86
CA CYS A 847 23.11 39.03 68.93
C CYS A 847 23.54 37.59 68.48
N GLU A 848 24.75 37.37 67.94
CA GLU A 848 25.94 36.67 68.53
C GLU A 848 25.78 35.15 68.82
N SER A 849 26.68 34.20 68.50
CA SER A 849 28.16 34.08 68.34
C SER A 849 28.91 33.52 69.58
N LEU A 850 29.76 32.49 69.36
CA LEU A 850 31.08 32.14 69.95
C LEU A 850 31.43 30.66 69.56
N GLU A 851 32.55 30.35 68.90
CA GLU A 851 33.87 29.84 69.41
C GLU A 851 33.91 28.31 69.76
N THR A 852 35.02 27.53 69.77
CA THR A 852 36.48 27.74 69.53
C THR A 852 37.08 26.53 68.73
N GLN A 853 38.37 26.16 68.90
CA GLN A 853 39.05 24.92 68.40
C GLN A 853 40.09 24.39 69.41
N ALA A 854 40.28 23.06 69.52
CA ALA A 854 41.53 22.34 69.89
C ALA A 854 41.30 20.79 69.74
N LEU A 855 42.06 20.01 68.95
CA LEU A 855 43.34 19.28 69.21
C LEU A 855 43.33 18.19 70.32
N ALA A 856 44.05 17.05 70.30
CA ALA A 856 44.72 16.23 69.23
C ALA A 856 45.35 14.89 69.77
N SER A 857 45.51 13.87 68.90
CA SER A 857 46.59 12.82 68.84
C SER A 857 46.54 11.41 69.54
N LYS A 858 46.84 10.37 68.70
CA LYS A 858 47.72 9.14 68.86
C LYS A 858 47.31 7.78 69.52
N GLN A 859 47.83 6.69 68.85
CA GLN A 859 48.18 5.29 69.28
C GLN A 859 47.03 4.27 69.61
N THR A 860 47.14 2.92 69.65
CA THR A 860 48.20 1.84 69.73
C THR A 860 47.98 0.64 68.72
N TYR A 861 48.40 -0.64 68.94
CA TYR A 861 49.70 -1.30 68.57
C TYR A 861 49.62 -2.88 68.56
N ILE A 862 50.59 -3.63 67.94
CA ILE A 862 50.97 -5.10 68.12
C ILE A 862 50.04 -6.20 67.49
N SER A 863 50.44 -7.42 67.07
CA SER A 863 51.62 -8.04 66.40
C SER A 863 51.41 -9.56 66.16
N TYR A 864 51.81 -10.14 65.02
CA TYR A 864 52.27 -11.54 64.89
C TYR A 864 53.13 -11.70 63.62
N SER A 865 54.05 -12.67 63.63
CA SER A 865 55.22 -12.67 62.74
C SER A 865 55.22 -13.74 61.65
N ASN A 866 55.94 -13.41 60.58
CA ASN A 866 56.69 -14.30 59.68
C ASN A 866 55.97 -15.21 58.67
N HIS A 867 56.34 -14.90 57.41
CA HIS A 867 56.74 -15.82 56.34
C HIS A 867 55.74 -16.71 55.62
N ALA A 868 56.02 -16.83 54.33
CA ALA A 868 55.36 -17.66 53.35
C ALA A 868 55.73 -19.14 53.50
N ILE A 869 54.82 -20.01 53.05
CA ILE A 869 54.94 -20.55 51.69
C ILE A 869 53.83 -19.89 50.85
#